data_AF-A0A937RD27-F1
#
_entry.id   AF-A0A937RD27-F1
#
_cell.length_a   1.000
_cell.length_b   1.000
_cell.length_c   1.000
_cell.angle_alpha   90.00
_cell.angle_beta   90.00
_cell.angle_gamma   90.00
#
_symmetry.space_group_name_H-M   'P 1'
#
loop_
_entity.id
_entity.type
_entity.pdbx_description
1 polymer ?
#
loop_
_entity_poly.entity_id
_entity_poly.type
_entity_poly.pdbx_seq_one_letter_code
_entity_poly.pdbx_strand_id
1 'polypeptide(L)'
;FADNNYVHHCAQLWVTYRNGIAIRGVGNRIAHNLIHDMPHAGVTLGGNDNVMEFNIVHHCNLQSADTGGIYFCSRDWTQRGNVIRYNLFHHIGGFGKANSWAPVRGGKVPFEYPHFTWGIYLDDPTTGTHVHGNILYAVPMCGLHNHGGRDNLWENNVIVDCPAFQAGRLSPSWSEWPPIYERLKENRREGSPYLAKYPEIAKIADTRPEAMTGVRFQRNIVYYTKAGTAWLRGQRGKSWGGDDSQLLYTLRIDKQDFDPTAFDHNCIFVEPGLDLRVSFHPIPDASGTLTWDEWRKTGADAHSILADPLFVDPANHDYRLRLSSPALELGFEPIPVELIGPHRDRFRTVAPVREAPGVSALGDFTTERAYAPPRFRPVEAREIALRDGLGNVFAKAAAKKPIKVAYFGGGIHSANTGWRRTVIDWLRKHCGKVEEIDAGVTDACRGIGFSVYRFRREVLGHKPDLVLVDFAPVPSEANADSIQRSAEAIVRQAWSADPTIDFLFLHAFVAGYEDAYAEGVHPTAVSAYERIADHYGIPSVSMAFRAAKLIREGKALAKGTPDEAKKAGKQLITTTGRTPTSEAHLLYAAAVVAALRQAAASPKATAHKLPAPYRPDHYERARLVPITKAMLSGKWEALPADHELSKRLRSHMAPIWFTNTPGAKLTFRFKGTAASILDLMGPDTGRVNVTVDGEPAGTRQQVDPWAYYQRLSALPLASGLPDGEHTITLELLPEPPSRAAPIASAKKAGRFDPKLFEGVALRLGGLRLLGEIVE
;
A
#
# COMPACT_ATOMS: atom_id res chain seq x y z
N PHE A 1 24.17 -0.45 9.87
CA PHE A 1 22.73 -0.47 9.54
C PHE A 1 22.47 -1.54 8.50
N ALA A 2 21.25 -2.05 8.40
CA ALA A 2 20.79 -2.94 7.33
C ALA A 2 19.46 -2.40 6.80
N ASP A 3 19.48 -1.88 5.58
CA ASP A 3 18.32 -1.22 4.98
C ASP A 3 17.97 -1.82 3.61
N ASN A 4 16.68 -2.02 3.34
CA ASN A 4 16.15 -2.45 2.03
C ASN A 4 16.71 -3.79 1.50
N ASN A 5 17.02 -4.75 2.39
CA ASN A 5 17.61 -6.04 2.02
C ASN A 5 16.55 -7.13 1.80
N TYR A 6 16.94 -8.14 1.02
CA TYR A 6 16.19 -9.38 0.88
C TYR A 6 17.08 -10.52 1.36
N VAL A 7 16.75 -11.10 2.52
CA VAL A 7 17.59 -12.06 3.23
C VAL A 7 16.83 -13.36 3.39
N HIS A 8 17.35 -14.45 2.84
CA HIS A 8 16.68 -15.73 2.89
C HIS A 8 17.66 -16.90 2.87
N HIS A 9 17.22 -18.07 3.39
CA HIS A 9 17.94 -19.34 3.26
C HIS A 9 19.42 -19.28 3.73
N CYS A 10 19.66 -18.52 4.78
CA CYS A 10 20.99 -18.36 5.39
C CYS A 10 21.29 -19.53 6.35
N ALA A 11 22.46 -19.49 7.01
CA ALA A 11 22.83 -20.46 8.06
C ALA A 11 22.92 -21.93 7.61
N GLN A 12 23.34 -22.18 6.36
CA GLN A 12 23.42 -23.53 5.77
C GLN A 12 24.46 -24.45 6.42
N LEU A 13 25.52 -23.90 7.02
CA LEU A 13 26.58 -24.68 7.67
C LEU A 13 26.44 -24.74 9.19
N TRP A 14 25.99 -23.63 9.78
CA TRP A 14 25.80 -23.50 11.22
C TRP A 14 24.42 -22.90 11.45
N VAL A 15 23.50 -23.74 11.93
CA VAL A 15 22.05 -23.47 11.91
C VAL A 15 21.55 -22.62 13.08
N THR A 16 22.25 -22.57 14.20
CA THR A 16 21.90 -21.75 15.37
C THR A 16 22.78 -20.50 15.49
N TYR A 17 22.24 -19.40 16.02
CA TYR A 17 22.98 -18.13 16.21
C TYR A 17 23.67 -17.57 14.94
N ARG A 18 23.14 -17.91 13.77
CA ARG A 18 23.49 -17.35 12.46
C ARG A 18 22.25 -16.74 11.83
N ASN A 19 21.73 -15.71 12.47
CA ASN A 19 20.46 -15.08 12.10
C ASN A 19 20.61 -14.30 10.79
N GLY A 20 19.48 -13.98 10.14
CA GLY A 20 19.49 -13.26 8.86
C GLY A 20 20.15 -11.89 9.00
N ILE A 21 19.81 -11.16 10.07
CA ILE A 21 20.49 -9.92 10.45
C ILE A 21 20.86 -9.98 11.94
N ALA A 22 22.11 -9.65 12.26
CA ALA A 22 22.58 -9.52 13.64
C ALA A 22 23.25 -8.16 13.84
N ILE A 23 22.80 -7.41 14.85
CA ILE A 23 23.43 -6.15 15.25
C ILE A 23 23.87 -6.18 16.71
N ARG A 24 24.99 -5.49 16.98
CA ARG A 24 25.51 -5.22 18.33
C ARG A 24 26.04 -3.79 18.35
N GLY A 25 25.98 -3.13 19.51
CA GLY A 25 26.53 -1.78 19.71
C GLY A 25 25.46 -0.71 19.88
N VAL A 26 25.77 0.53 19.52
CA VAL A 26 24.93 1.70 19.83
C VAL A 26 24.42 2.38 18.56
N GLY A 27 23.13 2.71 18.50
CA GLY A 27 22.58 3.55 17.42
C GLY A 27 22.43 2.87 16.06
N ASN A 28 22.40 1.53 16.00
CA ASN A 28 22.21 0.83 14.73
C ASN A 28 20.75 0.87 14.27
N ARG A 29 20.55 0.73 12.96
CA ARG A 29 19.22 0.68 12.33
C ARG A 29 19.05 -0.55 11.45
N ILE A 30 17.94 -1.25 11.59
CA ILE A 30 17.48 -2.35 10.72
C ILE A 30 16.14 -1.92 10.12
N ALA A 31 16.09 -1.60 8.83
CA ALA A 31 14.87 -1.09 8.21
C ALA A 31 14.52 -1.63 6.81
N HIS A 32 13.23 -1.70 6.49
CA HIS A 32 12.74 -2.06 5.15
C HIS A 32 13.24 -3.42 4.61
N ASN A 33 13.61 -4.37 5.48
CA ASN A 33 14.11 -5.67 5.05
C ASN A 33 12.97 -6.69 4.90
N LEU A 34 13.15 -7.66 4.01
CA LEU A 34 12.35 -8.89 3.94
C LEU A 34 13.26 -10.06 4.35
N ILE A 35 12.92 -10.73 5.44
CA ILE A 35 13.73 -11.79 6.05
C ILE A 35 12.89 -13.05 6.20
N HIS A 36 13.32 -14.15 5.58
CA HIS A 36 12.57 -15.40 5.70
C HIS A 36 13.38 -16.68 5.49
N ASP A 37 12.75 -17.82 5.77
CA ASP A 37 13.33 -19.16 5.64
C ASP A 37 14.65 -19.29 6.42
N MET A 38 14.58 -18.94 7.70
CA MET A 38 15.70 -19.00 8.62
C MET A 38 15.58 -20.22 9.53
N PRO A 39 16.64 -21.03 9.70
CA PRO A 39 16.60 -22.20 10.59
C PRO A 39 16.46 -21.82 12.07
N HIS A 40 16.88 -20.61 12.45
CA HIS A 40 16.81 -20.01 13.78
C HIS A 40 16.12 -18.63 13.70
N ALA A 41 16.38 -17.74 14.64
CA ALA A 41 15.78 -16.40 14.65
C ALA A 41 16.06 -15.61 13.35
N GLY A 42 15.08 -14.81 12.93
CA GLY A 42 15.23 -13.92 11.77
C GLY A 42 16.22 -12.80 12.05
N VAL A 43 16.06 -12.16 13.21
CA VAL A 43 16.89 -11.04 13.65
C VAL A 43 17.37 -11.25 15.09
N THR A 44 18.63 -10.87 15.35
CA THR A 44 19.11 -10.63 16.72
C THR A 44 19.56 -9.20 16.91
N LEU A 45 19.17 -8.64 18.05
CA LEU A 45 19.51 -7.27 18.46
C LEU A 45 20.34 -7.31 19.75
N GLY A 46 21.22 -6.33 19.94
CA GLY A 46 22.05 -6.17 21.13
C GLY A 46 22.65 -4.78 21.24
N GLY A 47 22.87 -4.30 22.46
CA GLY A 47 23.41 -2.97 22.77
C GLY A 47 22.33 -1.91 23.05
N ASN A 48 22.62 -0.64 22.75
CA ASN A 48 21.83 0.53 23.17
C ASN A 48 21.29 1.34 22.00
N ASP A 49 20.16 2.02 22.20
CA ASP A 49 19.62 3.00 21.26
C ASP A 49 19.48 2.50 19.80
N ASN A 50 19.29 1.18 19.61
CA ASN A 50 19.11 0.60 18.28
C ASN A 50 17.65 0.65 17.85
N VAL A 51 17.40 0.76 16.55
CA VAL A 51 16.05 0.82 15.97
C VAL A 51 15.84 -0.28 14.94
N MET A 52 14.77 -1.05 15.10
CA MET A 52 14.27 -1.97 14.08
C MET A 52 12.89 -1.52 13.60
N GLU A 53 12.77 -1.17 12.32
CA GLU A 53 11.52 -0.62 11.77
C GLU A 53 11.17 -1.00 10.34
N PHE A 54 9.88 -1.11 10.02
CA PHE A 54 9.41 -1.36 8.65
C PHE A 54 9.92 -2.66 8.02
N ASN A 55 10.26 -3.69 8.81
CA ASN A 55 10.70 -4.98 8.28
C ASN A 55 9.55 -5.96 8.15
N ILE A 56 9.68 -6.91 7.22
CA ILE A 56 8.86 -8.11 7.12
C ILE A 56 9.73 -9.30 7.54
N VAL A 57 9.28 -10.05 8.54
CA VAL A 57 9.98 -11.26 9.03
C VAL A 57 9.00 -12.41 9.07
N HIS A 58 9.28 -13.48 8.34
CA HIS A 58 8.43 -14.68 8.35
C HIS A 58 9.17 -15.98 8.19
N HIS A 59 8.52 -17.10 8.53
CA HIS A 59 9.08 -18.44 8.34
C HIS A 59 10.51 -18.56 8.93
N CYS A 60 10.64 -18.15 10.19
CA CYS A 60 11.88 -18.24 10.96
C CYS A 60 11.73 -19.29 12.06
N ASN A 61 12.87 -19.79 12.55
CA ASN A 61 12.97 -20.87 13.55
C ASN A 61 12.59 -22.26 13.01
N LEU A 62 12.73 -22.47 11.70
CA LEU A 62 12.28 -23.70 11.03
C LEU A 62 12.98 -24.98 11.50
N GLN A 63 14.14 -24.87 12.14
CA GLN A 63 14.94 -26.01 12.61
C GLN A 63 15.38 -25.84 14.07
N SER A 64 14.77 -24.90 14.80
CA SER A 64 15.16 -24.60 16.17
C SER A 64 13.99 -24.08 17.01
N ALA A 65 14.26 -23.86 18.28
CA ALA A 65 13.31 -23.31 19.24
C ALA A 65 14.05 -22.41 20.24
N ASP A 66 13.34 -21.93 21.26
CA ASP A 66 13.80 -20.96 22.27
C ASP A 66 14.24 -19.61 21.70
N THR A 67 13.42 -19.08 20.78
CA THR A 67 13.78 -17.94 19.92
C THR A 67 12.53 -17.23 19.38
N GLY A 68 12.69 -16.31 18.42
CA GLY A 68 11.55 -15.68 17.76
C GLY A 68 11.85 -15.11 16.39
N GLY A 69 10.91 -14.35 15.83
CA GLY A 69 11.16 -13.55 14.62
C GLY A 69 12.26 -12.53 14.91
N ILE A 70 12.15 -11.87 16.07
CA ILE A 70 13.26 -11.22 16.77
C ILE A 70 13.60 -12.01 18.02
N TYR A 71 14.90 -12.21 18.24
CA TYR A 71 15.46 -12.69 19.49
C TYR A 71 16.42 -11.65 20.06
N PHE A 72 16.10 -11.07 21.22
CA PHE A 72 16.97 -10.13 21.91
C PHE A 72 17.25 -10.65 23.33
N CYS A 73 18.47 -11.13 23.54
CA CYS A 73 18.98 -11.63 24.82
C CYS A 73 20.13 -10.71 25.27
N SER A 74 19.81 -9.70 26.10
CA SER A 74 20.81 -8.68 26.48
C SER A 74 21.73 -9.13 27.62
N ARG A 75 21.16 -9.80 28.64
CA ARG A 75 21.79 -10.06 29.94
C ARG A 75 22.58 -8.85 30.45
N ASP A 76 22.04 -7.65 30.30
CA ASP A 76 22.71 -6.42 30.69
C ASP A 76 21.68 -5.32 30.89
N TRP A 77 21.46 -4.92 32.15
CA TRP A 77 20.44 -3.93 32.45
C TRP A 77 20.76 -2.50 32.01
N THR A 78 21.98 -2.29 31.55
CA THR A 78 22.46 -1.01 31.04
C THR A 78 22.26 -0.90 29.53
N GLN A 79 21.91 -2.00 28.85
CA GLN A 79 21.44 -2.01 27.46
C GLN A 79 19.97 -1.60 27.41
N ARG A 80 19.71 -0.38 26.97
CA ARG A 80 18.40 0.30 27.03
C ARG A 80 18.23 1.22 25.81
N GLY A 81 17.03 1.79 25.67
CA GLY A 81 16.72 2.77 24.62
C GLY A 81 16.46 2.15 23.25
N ASN A 82 16.40 0.82 23.16
CA ASN A 82 16.12 0.12 21.91
C ASN A 82 14.64 0.25 21.53
N VAL A 83 14.36 0.38 20.23
CA VAL A 83 13.02 0.54 19.68
C VAL A 83 12.76 -0.50 18.60
N ILE A 84 11.65 -1.23 18.74
CA ILE A 84 11.16 -2.20 17.74
C ILE A 84 9.78 -1.73 17.30
N ARG A 85 9.68 -1.18 16.08
CA ARG A 85 8.43 -0.55 15.63
C ARG A 85 8.03 -0.78 14.20
N TYR A 86 6.73 -0.76 13.91
CA TYR A 86 6.24 -0.78 12.51
C TYR A 86 6.74 -1.97 11.70
N ASN A 87 6.95 -3.14 12.32
CA ASN A 87 7.36 -4.36 11.63
C ASN A 87 6.18 -5.31 11.47
N LEU A 88 6.28 -6.22 10.51
CA LEU A 88 5.36 -7.34 10.32
C LEU A 88 6.05 -8.67 10.65
N PHE A 89 5.46 -9.44 11.54
CA PHE A 89 5.86 -10.80 11.88
C PHE A 89 4.77 -11.79 11.53
N HIS A 90 5.09 -12.82 10.75
CA HIS A 90 4.13 -13.88 10.50
C HIS A 90 4.74 -15.26 10.25
N HIS A 91 4.00 -16.33 10.53
CA HIS A 91 4.50 -17.71 10.39
C HIS A 91 5.80 -17.93 11.16
N ILE A 92 5.81 -17.54 12.43
CA ILE A 92 6.96 -17.72 13.30
C ILE A 92 6.70 -18.96 14.16
N GLY A 93 7.23 -20.10 13.74
CA GLY A 93 7.01 -21.38 14.42
C GLY A 93 8.30 -22.15 14.58
N GLY A 94 8.56 -22.61 15.80
CA GLY A 94 9.73 -23.39 16.15
C GLY A 94 9.50 -24.88 16.10
N PHE A 95 10.59 -25.62 15.94
CA PHE A 95 10.63 -27.07 15.96
C PHE A 95 11.59 -27.53 17.05
N GLY A 96 11.14 -28.39 17.96
CA GLY A 96 11.97 -28.81 19.07
C GLY A 96 11.44 -30.04 19.80
N LYS A 97 12.17 -30.47 20.81
CA LYS A 97 11.85 -31.64 21.62
C LYS A 97 10.64 -31.34 22.51
N ALA A 98 9.59 -32.15 22.43
CA ALA A 98 8.30 -31.92 23.11
C ALA A 98 8.40 -31.66 24.64
N ASN A 99 9.48 -32.15 25.27
CA ASN A 99 9.89 -31.65 26.58
C ASN A 99 11.42 -31.57 26.62
N SER A 100 11.95 -30.35 26.52
CA SER A 100 13.39 -30.06 26.57
C SER A 100 14.08 -30.70 27.79
N TRP A 101 13.38 -30.82 28.91
CA TRP A 101 13.88 -31.29 30.19
C TRP A 101 13.61 -32.78 30.49
N ALA A 102 12.78 -33.47 29.68
CA ALA A 102 12.50 -34.88 29.90
C ALA A 102 13.67 -35.78 29.45
N PRO A 103 14.08 -36.79 30.24
CA PRO A 103 15.08 -37.77 29.79
C PRO A 103 14.56 -38.60 28.60
N VAL A 104 15.47 -39.03 27.73
CA VAL A 104 15.16 -39.92 26.60
C VAL A 104 14.62 -41.25 27.15
N ARG A 105 13.40 -41.62 26.78
CA ARG A 105 12.80 -42.90 27.19
C ARG A 105 12.81 -43.88 26.00
N GLY A 106 13.36 -45.08 26.20
CA GLY A 106 13.34 -46.14 25.19
C GLY A 106 14.06 -45.80 23.88
N GLY A 107 15.09 -44.92 23.92
CA GLY A 107 15.87 -44.54 22.74
C GLY A 107 15.14 -43.64 21.73
N LYS A 108 13.94 -43.15 22.03
CA LYS A 108 13.16 -42.25 21.16
C LYS A 108 13.01 -40.87 21.79
N VAL A 109 13.08 -39.82 20.97
CA VAL A 109 12.89 -38.43 21.38
C VAL A 109 11.73 -37.85 20.57
N PRO A 110 10.60 -37.47 21.21
CA PRO A 110 9.51 -36.82 20.50
C PRO A 110 9.89 -35.37 20.17
N PHE A 111 9.74 -35.01 18.90
CA PHE A 111 9.81 -33.64 18.44
C PHE A 111 8.41 -33.16 18.06
N GLU A 112 8.16 -31.88 18.26
CA GLU A 112 6.89 -31.25 17.95
C GLU A 112 7.08 -29.91 17.24
N TYR A 113 6.04 -29.56 16.50
CA TYR A 113 5.82 -28.24 15.93
C TYR A 113 4.34 -27.90 16.18
N PRO A 114 4.02 -26.68 16.63
CA PRO A 114 4.92 -25.58 16.92
C PRO A 114 5.53 -25.73 18.32
N HIS A 115 6.75 -25.26 18.52
CA HIS A 115 7.47 -25.42 19.78
C HIS A 115 8.21 -24.14 20.18
N PHE A 116 8.04 -23.73 21.44
CA PHE A 116 8.90 -22.83 22.22
C PHE A 116 9.50 -21.63 21.45
N THR A 117 8.68 -20.86 20.75
CA THR A 117 9.09 -19.73 19.88
C THR A 117 8.07 -18.61 19.86
N TRP A 118 8.52 -17.37 19.76
CA TRP A 118 7.65 -16.18 19.84
C TRP A 118 7.82 -15.25 18.65
N GLY A 119 6.92 -14.28 18.49
CA GLY A 119 7.04 -13.28 17.42
C GLY A 119 8.19 -12.32 17.72
N ILE A 120 8.04 -11.52 18.78
CA ILE A 120 9.09 -10.67 19.35
C ILE A 120 9.44 -11.21 20.72
N TYR A 121 10.68 -11.69 20.87
CA TYR A 121 11.17 -12.29 22.11
C TYR A 121 12.24 -11.41 22.75
N LEU A 122 11.89 -10.73 23.85
CA LEU A 122 12.82 -10.06 24.74
C LEU A 122 13.21 -11.02 25.86
N ASP A 123 14.37 -11.63 25.70
CA ASP A 123 14.87 -12.74 26.50
C ASP A 123 15.94 -12.32 27.51
N ASP A 124 16.09 -13.12 28.57
CA ASP A 124 17.21 -13.22 29.52
C ASP A 124 17.94 -11.91 29.88
N PRO A 125 17.54 -11.30 31.00
CA PRO A 125 16.58 -10.21 30.95
C PRO A 125 17.02 -9.12 29.96
N THR A 126 16.11 -8.74 29.07
CA THR A 126 16.24 -7.55 28.23
C THR A 126 15.36 -6.44 28.80
N THR A 127 15.85 -5.20 28.87
CA THR A 127 15.19 -4.12 29.63
C THR A 127 15.20 -2.79 28.88
N GLY A 128 14.30 -1.88 29.26
CA GLY A 128 14.26 -0.52 28.71
C GLY A 128 14.03 -0.48 27.19
N THR A 129 13.30 -1.45 26.65
CA THR A 129 12.98 -1.57 25.23
C THR A 129 11.54 -1.14 24.97
N HIS A 130 11.35 -0.33 23.94
CA HIS A 130 10.04 0.11 23.48
C HIS A 130 9.62 -0.66 22.23
N VAL A 131 8.56 -1.45 22.34
CA VAL A 131 8.01 -2.28 21.27
C VAL A 131 6.64 -1.74 20.87
N HIS A 132 6.53 -1.10 19.70
CA HIS A 132 5.27 -0.47 19.31
C HIS A 132 4.92 -0.47 17.83
N GLY A 133 3.62 -0.48 17.51
CA GLY A 133 3.19 -0.38 16.12
C GLY A 133 3.53 -1.61 15.26
N ASN A 134 3.81 -2.77 15.85
CA ASN A 134 4.10 -3.99 15.10
C ASN A 134 2.82 -4.79 14.83
N ILE A 135 2.80 -5.53 13.73
CA ILE A 135 1.71 -6.43 13.36
C ILE A 135 2.21 -7.87 13.45
N LEU A 136 1.49 -8.74 14.16
CA LEU A 136 1.85 -10.13 14.38
C LEU A 136 0.66 -11.04 14.09
N TYR A 137 0.84 -12.05 13.25
CA TYR A 137 -0.18 -13.09 13.01
C TYR A 137 0.46 -14.45 12.72
N ALA A 138 -0.28 -15.55 12.91
CA ALA A 138 0.24 -16.91 12.75
C ALA A 138 1.54 -17.16 13.56
N VAL A 139 1.53 -16.73 14.82
CA VAL A 139 2.61 -16.95 15.79
C VAL A 139 2.11 -17.90 16.89
N PRO A 140 2.28 -19.22 16.74
CA PRO A 140 1.59 -20.22 17.54
C PRO A 140 1.75 -20.17 19.05
N MET A 141 2.94 -19.86 19.57
CA MET A 141 3.11 -19.90 21.03
C MET A 141 2.60 -18.62 21.68
N CYS A 142 3.10 -17.47 21.23
CA CYS A 142 2.64 -16.15 21.64
C CYS A 142 3.32 -15.07 20.80
N GLY A 143 2.59 -14.00 20.47
CA GLY A 143 3.09 -12.87 19.69
C GLY A 143 4.27 -12.17 20.37
N LEU A 144 4.12 -11.81 21.64
CA LEU A 144 5.05 -10.94 22.36
C LEU A 144 5.50 -11.58 23.68
N HIS A 145 6.80 -11.64 23.92
CA HIS A 145 7.33 -12.28 25.13
C HIS A 145 8.35 -11.42 25.88
N ASN A 146 8.14 -11.26 27.18
CA ASN A 146 9.03 -10.60 28.13
C ASN A 146 9.57 -11.59 29.18
N HIS A 147 10.81 -12.05 29.03
CA HIS A 147 11.41 -13.05 29.92
C HIS A 147 12.43 -12.40 30.86
N GLY A 148 12.07 -12.26 32.14
CA GLY A 148 12.87 -11.64 33.20
C GLY A 148 13.14 -10.13 33.05
N GLY A 149 12.78 -9.55 31.91
CA GLY A 149 13.02 -8.16 31.55
C GLY A 149 12.17 -7.16 32.34
N ARG A 150 12.73 -5.99 32.62
CA ARG A 150 12.07 -4.89 33.34
C ARG A 150 11.99 -3.63 32.49
N ASP A 151 11.10 -2.71 32.84
CA ASP A 151 10.95 -1.40 32.20
C ASP A 151 10.70 -1.46 30.67
N ASN A 152 10.17 -2.58 30.18
CA ASN A 152 9.81 -2.73 28.77
C ASN A 152 8.38 -2.22 28.53
N LEU A 153 8.21 -1.47 27.45
CA LEU A 153 6.92 -0.91 27.05
C LEU A 153 6.46 -1.58 25.77
N TRP A 154 5.29 -2.21 25.83
CA TRP A 154 4.64 -2.93 24.75
C TRP A 154 3.34 -2.22 24.41
N GLU A 155 3.34 -1.36 23.40
CA GLU A 155 2.17 -0.55 23.09
C GLU A 155 1.83 -0.47 21.62
N ASN A 156 0.57 -0.16 21.28
CA ASN A 156 0.19 0.12 19.90
C ASN A 156 0.45 -1.03 18.89
N ASN A 157 0.55 -2.28 19.36
CA ASN A 157 0.77 -3.44 18.48
C ASN A 157 -0.57 -4.06 18.08
N VAL A 158 -0.61 -4.70 16.91
CA VAL A 158 -1.74 -5.51 16.44
C VAL A 158 -1.33 -6.98 16.50
N ILE A 159 -2.06 -7.76 17.29
CA ILE A 159 -1.84 -9.19 17.49
C ILE A 159 -3.07 -9.93 16.99
N VAL A 160 -2.89 -10.86 16.06
CA VAL A 160 -3.99 -11.54 15.38
C VAL A 160 -3.85 -13.04 15.50
N ASP A 161 -4.90 -13.68 16.01
CA ASP A 161 -5.04 -15.13 16.08
C ASP A 161 -3.85 -15.85 16.74
N CYS A 162 -3.21 -15.20 17.72
CA CYS A 162 -2.15 -15.78 18.55
C CYS A 162 -2.25 -15.29 20.01
N PRO A 163 -1.84 -16.08 21.02
CA PRO A 163 -1.76 -15.59 22.39
C PRO A 163 -0.95 -14.29 22.44
N ALA A 164 -1.49 -13.25 23.08
CA ALA A 164 -1.01 -11.91 22.84
C ALA A 164 0.30 -11.59 23.56
N PHE A 165 0.34 -11.89 24.85
CA PHE A 165 1.48 -11.51 25.67
C PHE A 165 1.84 -12.57 26.69
N GLN A 166 3.13 -12.88 26.77
CA GLN A 166 3.69 -13.76 27.77
C GLN A 166 4.77 -13.02 28.57
N ALA A 167 4.74 -13.14 29.89
CA ALA A 167 5.79 -12.65 30.75
C ALA A 167 6.14 -13.67 31.83
N GLY A 168 7.44 -13.91 32.03
CA GLY A 168 7.91 -14.90 32.99
C GLY A 168 9.12 -14.42 33.77
N ARG A 169 9.08 -14.54 35.10
CA ARG A 169 10.25 -14.28 35.94
C ARG A 169 11.33 -15.35 35.75
N LEU A 170 12.58 -14.93 35.85
CA LEU A 170 13.75 -15.81 35.95
C LEU A 170 13.96 -16.29 37.40
N SER A 171 14.78 -17.32 37.60
CA SER A 171 15.07 -17.84 38.95
C SER A 171 15.94 -16.85 39.73
N PRO A 172 15.67 -16.59 41.02
CA PRO A 172 16.59 -15.84 41.90
C PRO A 172 17.97 -16.50 42.00
N SER A 173 18.03 -17.83 41.87
CA SER A 173 19.27 -18.62 41.93
C SER A 173 19.97 -18.78 40.58
N TRP A 174 19.59 -18.01 39.56
CA TRP A 174 20.19 -18.12 38.23
C TRP A 174 21.65 -17.62 38.23
N SER A 175 22.54 -18.41 37.62
CA SER A 175 23.99 -18.20 37.67
C SER A 175 24.47 -16.97 36.89
N GLU A 176 23.63 -16.37 36.06
CA GLU A 176 23.98 -15.21 35.23
C GLU A 176 23.72 -13.85 35.91
N TRP A 177 23.12 -13.83 37.12
CA TRP A 177 22.90 -12.56 37.83
C TRP A 177 24.18 -11.80 38.23
N PRO A 178 25.23 -12.45 38.77
CA PRO A 178 26.44 -11.74 39.17
C PRO A 178 27.07 -10.85 38.08
N PRO A 179 27.31 -11.32 36.84
CA PRO A 179 27.88 -10.46 35.80
C PRO A 179 26.96 -9.30 35.37
N ILE A 180 25.63 -9.46 35.49
CA ILE A 180 24.66 -8.37 35.23
C ILE A 180 24.84 -7.24 36.25
N TYR A 181 24.95 -7.61 37.54
CA TYR A 181 25.13 -6.64 38.62
C TYR A 181 26.45 -5.90 38.54
N GLU A 182 27.55 -6.59 38.23
CA GLU A 182 28.84 -5.93 38.13
C GLU A 182 28.85 -4.87 37.01
N ARG A 183 28.26 -5.18 35.83
CA ARG A 183 28.06 -4.19 34.76
C ARG A 183 27.18 -3.03 35.20
N LEU A 184 26.08 -3.31 35.90
CA LEU A 184 25.17 -2.30 36.41
C LEU A 184 25.87 -1.35 37.39
N LYS A 185 26.61 -1.87 38.37
CA LYS A 185 27.36 -1.08 39.35
C LYS A 185 28.39 -0.20 38.66
N GLU A 186 29.15 -0.76 37.71
CA GLU A 186 30.14 -0.01 36.94
C GLU A 186 29.49 1.16 36.20
N ASN A 187 28.38 0.90 35.51
CA ASN A 187 27.69 1.90 34.68
C ASN A 187 26.83 2.88 35.48
N ARG A 188 26.68 2.68 36.80
CA ARG A 188 26.01 3.59 37.74
C ARG A 188 26.93 4.55 38.46
N ARG A 189 28.25 4.44 38.30
CA ARG A 189 29.17 5.37 38.94
C ARG A 189 28.88 6.80 38.49
N GLU A 190 29.09 7.76 39.38
CA GLU A 190 28.96 9.19 39.06
C GLU A 190 29.83 9.54 37.83
N GLY A 191 29.29 10.35 36.92
CA GLY A 191 29.95 10.69 35.65
C GLY A 191 29.88 9.62 34.56
N SER A 192 29.25 8.46 34.81
CA SER A 192 29.03 7.45 33.76
C SER A 192 28.14 7.99 32.63
N PRO A 193 28.49 7.78 31.35
CA PRO A 193 27.63 8.15 30.23
C PRO A 193 26.32 7.36 30.23
N TYR A 194 26.32 6.12 30.74
CA TYR A 194 25.10 5.31 30.88
C TYR A 194 24.15 5.92 31.90
N LEU A 195 24.65 6.37 33.07
CA LEU A 195 23.80 7.00 34.08
C LEU A 195 23.27 8.36 33.61
N ALA A 196 24.08 9.14 32.91
CA ALA A 196 23.65 10.42 32.35
C ALA A 196 22.53 10.24 31.30
N LYS A 197 22.63 9.19 30.47
CA LYS A 197 21.65 8.89 29.41
C LYS A 197 20.40 8.18 29.94
N TYR A 198 20.56 7.27 30.88
CA TYR A 198 19.51 6.41 31.46
C TYR A 198 19.46 6.59 32.98
N PRO A 199 18.99 7.73 33.48
CA PRO A 199 18.97 8.03 34.92
C PRO A 199 18.16 7.01 35.74
N GLU A 200 17.22 6.29 35.12
CA GLU A 200 16.45 5.23 35.76
C GLU A 200 17.30 4.06 36.27
N ILE A 201 18.49 3.81 35.70
CA ILE A 201 19.34 2.71 36.15
C ILE A 201 19.76 2.90 37.61
N ALA A 202 19.84 4.14 38.12
CA ALA A 202 20.13 4.43 39.52
C ALA A 202 19.08 3.88 40.50
N LYS A 203 17.85 3.62 40.03
CA LYS A 203 16.73 3.18 40.87
C LYS A 203 16.57 1.67 40.98
N ILE A 204 17.28 0.90 40.14
CA ILE A 204 17.16 -0.57 40.15
C ILE A 204 17.80 -1.12 41.45
N ALA A 205 17.09 -1.99 42.18
CA ALA A 205 17.60 -2.56 43.43
C ALA A 205 18.69 -3.63 43.18
N ASP A 206 19.69 -3.69 44.06
CA ASP A 206 20.80 -4.66 44.00
C ASP A 206 20.46 -6.01 44.68
N THR A 207 19.31 -6.08 45.34
CA THR A 207 18.93 -7.17 46.25
C THR A 207 17.89 -8.13 45.67
N ARG A 208 17.26 -7.78 44.53
CA ARG A 208 16.21 -8.58 43.87
C ARG A 208 16.45 -8.71 42.37
N PRO A 209 17.34 -9.64 41.97
CA PRO A 209 17.71 -9.80 40.57
C PRO A 209 16.52 -10.20 39.69
N GLU A 210 15.69 -11.10 40.20
CA GLU A 210 14.54 -11.65 39.50
C GLU A 210 13.39 -10.66 39.26
N ALA A 211 13.42 -9.48 39.89
CA ALA A 211 12.29 -8.56 39.88
C ALA A 211 11.94 -8.10 38.46
N MET A 212 10.66 -8.23 38.11
CA MET A 212 10.16 -7.96 36.76
C MET A 212 9.26 -6.72 36.76
N THR A 213 9.80 -5.58 37.20
CA THR A 213 9.06 -4.33 37.40
C THR A 213 8.95 -3.48 36.12
N GLY A 214 7.99 -2.55 36.08
CA GLY A 214 7.91 -1.53 35.02
C GLY A 214 7.54 -2.05 33.62
N VAL A 215 7.18 -3.34 33.51
CA VAL A 215 6.66 -3.92 32.27
C VAL A 215 5.24 -3.40 32.04
N ARG A 216 4.97 -2.81 30.88
CA ARG A 216 3.66 -2.24 30.52
C ARG A 216 3.17 -2.79 29.20
N PHE A 217 1.89 -3.16 29.14
CA PHE A 217 1.20 -3.66 27.96
C PHE A 217 -0.07 -2.83 27.72
N GLN A 218 0.02 -1.81 26.85
CA GLN A 218 -1.04 -0.80 26.73
C GLN A 218 -1.41 -0.45 25.30
N ARG A 219 -2.66 -0.04 25.05
CA ARG A 219 -3.07 0.45 23.71
C ARG A 219 -2.80 -0.56 22.59
N ASN A 220 -2.87 -1.86 22.86
CA ASN A 220 -2.70 -2.89 21.83
C ASN A 220 -4.06 -3.32 21.29
N ILE A 221 -4.09 -3.77 20.04
CA ILE A 221 -5.23 -4.45 19.45
C ILE A 221 -4.95 -5.94 19.45
N VAL A 222 -5.86 -6.73 20.02
CA VAL A 222 -5.82 -8.19 19.97
C VAL A 222 -7.07 -8.67 19.25
N TYR A 223 -6.92 -9.48 18.20
CA TYR A 223 -8.01 -9.88 17.33
C TYR A 223 -8.08 -11.39 17.18
N TYR A 224 -9.16 -12.00 17.67
CA TYR A 224 -9.37 -13.44 17.67
C TYR A 224 -10.59 -13.86 16.86
N THR A 225 -10.36 -14.77 15.91
CA THR A 225 -11.38 -15.47 15.14
C THR A 225 -11.36 -16.96 15.47
N LYS A 226 -12.52 -17.61 15.37
CA LYS A 226 -12.64 -19.05 15.57
C LYS A 226 -11.78 -19.83 14.61
N ALA A 227 -11.82 -19.44 13.33
CA ALA A 227 -11.07 -20.09 12.25
C ALA A 227 -9.56 -19.93 12.43
N GLY A 228 -9.09 -18.70 12.68
CA GLY A 228 -7.65 -18.42 12.80
C GLY A 228 -7.00 -19.08 14.01
N THR A 229 -7.72 -19.22 15.11
CA THR A 229 -7.18 -19.87 16.33
C THR A 229 -7.53 -21.36 16.45
N ALA A 230 -8.31 -21.94 15.53
CA ALA A 230 -8.81 -23.33 15.64
C ALA A 230 -7.70 -24.36 15.81
N TRP A 231 -6.64 -24.25 15.01
CA TRP A 231 -5.52 -25.18 15.08
C TRP A 231 -4.79 -25.09 16.43
N LEU A 232 -4.61 -23.88 16.99
CA LEU A 232 -3.96 -23.69 18.28
C LEU A 232 -4.78 -24.30 19.43
N ARG A 233 -6.11 -24.08 19.41
CA ARG A 233 -7.02 -24.67 20.40
C ARG A 233 -6.99 -26.18 20.35
N GLY A 234 -6.98 -26.77 19.16
CA GLY A 234 -6.88 -28.23 18.98
C GLY A 234 -5.62 -28.85 19.57
N GLN A 235 -4.49 -28.14 19.58
CA GLN A 235 -3.22 -28.62 20.16
C GLN A 235 -3.18 -28.47 21.70
N ARG A 236 -3.84 -27.45 22.24
CA ARG A 236 -3.71 -27.05 23.65
C ARG A 236 -4.86 -27.52 24.54
N GLY A 237 -6.04 -27.76 23.95
CA GLY A 237 -7.25 -28.27 24.60
C GLY A 237 -7.50 -27.67 25.98
N LYS A 238 -7.66 -28.56 26.98
CA LYS A 238 -7.99 -28.19 28.37
C LYS A 238 -6.99 -27.25 29.05
N SER A 239 -5.74 -27.15 28.59
CA SER A 239 -4.75 -26.24 29.21
C SER A 239 -5.12 -24.76 29.07
N TRP A 240 -5.98 -24.44 28.10
CA TRP A 240 -6.51 -23.09 27.89
C TRP A 240 -7.89 -22.89 28.50
N GLY A 241 -8.41 -23.82 29.31
CA GLY A 241 -9.75 -23.72 29.89
C GLY A 241 -10.87 -24.34 29.04
N GLY A 242 -10.54 -24.94 27.88
CA GLY A 242 -11.48 -25.66 27.02
C GLY A 242 -11.22 -25.46 25.52
N ASP A 243 -11.92 -26.22 24.68
CA ASP A 243 -11.73 -26.19 23.21
C ASP A 243 -12.30 -24.92 22.56
N ASP A 244 -13.19 -24.21 23.26
CA ASP A 244 -13.78 -22.92 22.86
C ASP A 244 -13.15 -21.74 23.61
N SER A 245 -11.94 -21.90 24.17
CA SER A 245 -11.23 -20.84 24.87
C SER A 245 -9.99 -20.36 24.12
N GLN A 246 -9.70 -19.06 24.21
CA GLN A 246 -8.50 -18.42 23.66
C GLN A 246 -7.69 -17.78 24.78
N LEU A 247 -6.42 -18.16 24.87
CA LEU A 247 -5.49 -17.58 25.83
C LEU A 247 -5.04 -16.19 25.36
N LEU A 248 -5.27 -15.19 26.21
CA LEU A 248 -4.86 -13.80 25.97
C LEU A 248 -3.46 -13.54 26.56
N TYR A 249 -3.31 -13.78 27.87
CA TYR A 249 -2.07 -13.54 28.61
C TYR A 249 -1.56 -14.79 29.32
N THR A 250 -0.24 -14.92 29.42
CA THR A 250 0.43 -15.87 30.30
C THR A 250 1.45 -15.14 31.16
N LEU A 251 1.16 -15.02 32.46
CA LEU A 251 1.94 -14.20 33.37
C LEU A 251 2.42 -15.02 34.56
N ARG A 252 3.74 -15.13 34.70
CA ARG A 252 4.42 -15.70 35.87
C ARG A 252 5.32 -14.64 36.48
N ILE A 253 4.86 -14.02 37.56
CA ILE A 253 5.46 -12.80 38.12
C ILE A 253 5.39 -12.83 39.65
N ASP A 254 6.30 -12.13 40.33
CA ASP A 254 6.17 -11.91 41.77
C ASP A 254 4.97 -11.03 42.05
N LYS A 255 4.12 -11.43 43.01
CA LYS A 255 2.90 -10.70 43.35
C LYS A 255 3.15 -9.23 43.67
N GLN A 256 4.29 -8.93 44.30
CA GLN A 256 4.70 -7.57 44.67
C GLN A 256 5.22 -6.73 43.49
N ASP A 257 5.61 -7.36 42.38
CA ASP A 257 6.08 -6.67 41.17
C ASP A 257 4.98 -6.52 40.12
N PHE A 258 3.85 -7.21 40.30
CA PHE A 258 2.69 -7.09 39.43
C PHE A 258 1.98 -5.75 39.65
N ASP A 259 2.06 -4.90 38.64
CA ASP A 259 1.29 -3.67 38.56
C ASP A 259 0.03 -3.94 37.70
N PRO A 260 -1.18 -4.01 38.29
CA PRO A 260 -2.39 -4.24 37.53
C PRO A 260 -2.68 -3.10 36.54
N THR A 261 -2.26 -1.87 36.82
CA THR A 261 -2.49 -0.72 35.93
C THR A 261 -1.60 -0.73 34.68
N ALA A 262 -0.62 -1.64 34.65
CA ALA A 262 0.30 -1.75 33.54
C ALA A 262 -0.30 -2.43 32.30
N PHE A 263 -1.41 -3.15 32.46
CA PHE A 263 -2.16 -3.83 31.39
C PHE A 263 -3.45 -3.07 31.15
N ASP A 264 -3.51 -2.17 30.18
CA ASP A 264 -4.68 -1.27 30.07
C ASP A 264 -4.88 -0.60 28.70
N HIS A 265 -6.08 -0.06 28.47
CA HIS A 265 -6.47 0.62 27.22
C HIS A 265 -6.31 -0.24 25.96
N ASN A 266 -6.42 -1.57 26.08
CA ASN A 266 -6.35 -2.50 24.95
C ASN A 266 -7.72 -2.64 24.28
N CYS A 267 -7.75 -2.77 22.95
CA CYS A 267 -8.95 -3.13 22.19
C CYS A 267 -8.88 -4.62 21.84
N ILE A 268 -9.74 -5.43 22.45
CA ILE A 268 -9.70 -6.88 22.29
C ILE A 268 -10.96 -7.33 21.57
N PHE A 269 -10.81 -7.84 20.35
CA PHE A 269 -11.88 -8.48 19.61
C PHE A 269 -11.82 -9.98 19.79
N VAL A 270 -12.97 -10.57 20.08
CA VAL A 270 -13.16 -12.00 20.23
C VAL A 270 -14.44 -12.38 19.52
N GLU A 271 -14.34 -13.26 18.53
CA GLU A 271 -15.50 -13.75 17.81
C GLU A 271 -16.50 -14.41 18.78
N PRO A 272 -17.82 -14.13 18.67
CA PRO A 272 -18.83 -14.69 19.55
C PRO A 272 -18.75 -16.21 19.70
N GLY A 273 -18.72 -16.69 20.95
CA GLY A 273 -18.56 -18.11 21.28
C GLY A 273 -17.11 -18.59 21.39
N LEU A 274 -16.15 -17.66 21.53
CA LEU A 274 -14.85 -17.94 22.12
C LEU A 274 -14.74 -17.25 23.48
N ASP A 275 -14.27 -17.98 24.48
CA ASP A 275 -14.01 -17.44 25.82
C ASP A 275 -12.57 -16.95 25.96
N LEU A 276 -12.37 -15.75 26.49
CA LEU A 276 -11.04 -15.27 26.85
C LEU A 276 -10.55 -15.86 28.17
N ARG A 277 -9.28 -16.26 28.17
CA ARG A 277 -8.60 -16.81 29.35
C ARG A 277 -7.27 -16.14 29.60
N VAL A 278 -6.91 -16.01 30.86
CA VAL A 278 -5.62 -15.48 31.31
C VAL A 278 -4.97 -16.51 32.24
N SER A 279 -3.79 -17.00 31.87
CA SER A 279 -2.99 -17.83 32.76
C SER A 279 -2.17 -16.91 33.67
N PHE A 280 -2.45 -16.94 34.97
CA PHE A 280 -1.82 -16.06 35.95
C PHE A 280 -1.23 -16.87 37.10
N HIS A 281 0.06 -16.66 37.35
CA HIS A 281 0.80 -17.27 38.45
C HIS A 281 1.55 -16.17 39.22
N PRO A 282 0.86 -15.48 40.15
CA PRO A 282 1.46 -14.51 41.05
C PRO A 282 2.19 -15.25 42.18
N ILE A 283 3.50 -15.08 42.30
CA ILE A 283 4.30 -15.84 43.27
C ILE A 283 4.31 -15.09 44.61
N PRO A 284 4.12 -15.77 45.77
CA PRO A 284 4.10 -17.23 46.00
C PRO A 284 2.73 -17.92 45.91
N ASP A 285 1.69 -17.23 45.46
CA ASP A 285 0.36 -17.80 45.35
C ASP A 285 0.29 -18.88 44.23
N ALA A 286 -0.78 -19.67 44.24
CA ALA A 286 -0.97 -20.73 43.26
C ALA A 286 -1.24 -20.16 41.84
N SER A 287 -0.81 -20.89 40.81
CA SER A 287 -1.25 -20.62 39.42
C SER A 287 -2.76 -20.85 39.28
N GLY A 288 -3.40 -20.03 38.45
CA GLY A 288 -4.76 -20.25 37.98
C GLY A 288 -4.94 -19.81 36.54
N THR A 289 -6.07 -20.24 35.95
CA THR A 289 -6.56 -19.73 34.67
C THR A 289 -7.83 -18.92 34.97
N LEU A 290 -7.75 -17.62 34.77
CA LEU A 290 -8.82 -16.66 35.02
C LEU A 290 -9.66 -16.45 33.76
N THR A 291 -10.95 -16.22 33.95
CA THR A 291 -11.84 -15.61 32.96
C THR A 291 -11.51 -14.12 32.81
N TRP A 292 -12.04 -13.49 31.75
CA TRP A 292 -11.90 -12.05 31.54
C TRP A 292 -12.40 -11.21 32.73
N ASP A 293 -13.54 -11.57 33.32
CA ASP A 293 -14.11 -10.84 34.46
C ASP A 293 -13.28 -11.02 35.74
N GLU A 294 -12.73 -12.22 35.97
CA GLU A 294 -11.82 -12.46 37.09
C GLU A 294 -10.50 -11.71 36.91
N TRP A 295 -9.99 -11.65 35.68
CA TRP A 295 -8.81 -10.85 35.35
C TRP A 295 -9.04 -9.36 35.65
N ARG A 296 -10.16 -8.78 35.23
CA ARG A 296 -10.48 -7.37 35.51
C ARG A 296 -10.66 -7.07 37.00
N LYS A 297 -11.10 -8.04 37.80
CA LYS A 297 -11.18 -7.90 39.27
C LYS A 297 -9.81 -7.75 39.94
N THR A 298 -8.71 -8.09 39.27
CA THR A 298 -7.35 -7.80 39.76
C THR A 298 -7.00 -6.31 39.68
N GLY A 299 -7.79 -5.50 38.96
CA GLY A 299 -7.52 -4.10 38.63
C GLY A 299 -6.88 -3.91 37.25
N ALA A 300 -6.48 -5.00 36.59
CA ALA A 300 -5.96 -4.97 35.23
C ALA A 300 -7.07 -4.77 34.18
N ASP A 301 -6.69 -4.21 33.03
CA ASP A 301 -7.57 -3.93 31.89
C ASP A 301 -8.85 -3.18 32.30
N ALA A 302 -8.69 -2.20 33.19
CA ALA A 302 -9.79 -1.41 33.71
C ALA A 302 -10.50 -0.61 32.60
N HIS A 303 -9.73 -0.03 31.68
CA HIS A 303 -10.18 0.81 30.57
C HIS A 303 -10.09 0.11 29.20
N SER A 304 -9.62 -1.14 29.16
CA SER A 304 -9.65 -1.96 27.94
C SER A 304 -11.09 -2.32 27.57
N ILE A 305 -11.35 -2.49 26.28
CA ILE A 305 -12.67 -2.78 25.72
C ILE A 305 -12.70 -4.11 24.97
N LEU A 306 -13.85 -4.79 25.03
CA LEU A 306 -14.16 -5.88 24.12
C LEU A 306 -14.95 -5.31 22.93
N ALA A 307 -14.29 -5.08 21.79
CA ALA A 307 -14.91 -4.45 20.63
C ALA A 307 -14.21 -4.86 19.32
N ASP A 308 -14.94 -4.81 18.20
CA ASP A 308 -14.36 -4.93 16.86
C ASP A 308 -13.49 -3.69 16.57
N PRO A 309 -12.19 -3.85 16.27
CA PRO A 309 -11.33 -2.72 15.92
C PRO A 309 -11.68 -2.09 14.57
N LEU A 310 -12.62 -2.64 13.80
CA LEU A 310 -13.04 -2.15 12.49
C LEU A 310 -11.87 -2.08 11.50
N PHE A 311 -11.19 -3.22 11.34
CA PHE A 311 -10.17 -3.36 10.30
C PHE A 311 -10.78 -3.19 8.89
N VAL A 312 -9.98 -2.69 7.94
CA VAL A 312 -10.41 -2.47 6.55
C VAL A 312 -10.74 -3.79 5.86
N ASP A 313 -9.84 -4.77 5.92
CA ASP A 313 -10.03 -6.11 5.34
C ASP A 313 -9.15 -7.16 6.06
N PRO A 314 -9.51 -7.53 7.32
CA PRO A 314 -8.73 -8.48 8.10
C PRO A 314 -8.69 -9.87 7.46
N ALA A 315 -9.70 -10.20 6.63
CA ALA A 315 -9.75 -11.43 5.87
C ALA A 315 -8.64 -11.51 4.83
N ASN A 316 -8.00 -10.40 4.42
CA ASN A 316 -6.80 -10.39 3.57
C ASN A 316 -5.58 -9.79 4.30
N HIS A 317 -5.57 -9.81 5.64
CA HIS A 317 -4.53 -9.23 6.51
C HIS A 317 -4.36 -7.71 6.41
N ASP A 318 -5.35 -6.99 5.88
CA ASP A 318 -5.38 -5.53 5.93
C ASP A 318 -5.88 -5.05 7.29
N TYR A 319 -4.93 -4.88 8.22
CA TYR A 319 -5.17 -4.45 9.59
C TYR A 319 -5.16 -2.94 9.78
N ARG A 320 -5.33 -2.16 8.71
CA ARG A 320 -5.58 -0.71 8.87
C ARG A 320 -6.95 -0.51 9.49
N LEU A 321 -7.08 0.54 10.29
CA LEU A 321 -8.33 0.88 10.95
C LEU A 321 -9.19 1.79 10.07
N ARG A 322 -10.50 1.56 10.11
CA ARG A 322 -11.48 2.56 9.68
C ARG A 322 -11.48 3.74 10.65
N LEU A 323 -11.86 4.93 10.18
CA LEU A 323 -11.85 6.15 11.01
C LEU A 323 -12.77 6.09 12.23
N SER A 324 -13.80 5.26 12.19
CA SER A 324 -14.73 5.04 13.30
C SER A 324 -14.27 3.95 14.28
N SER A 325 -13.02 3.49 14.18
CA SER A 325 -12.50 2.42 15.04
C SER A 325 -12.47 2.85 16.51
N PRO A 326 -13.00 2.05 17.44
CA PRO A 326 -12.96 2.35 18.87
C PRO A 326 -11.52 2.27 19.44
N ALA A 327 -10.60 1.59 18.76
CA ALA A 327 -9.20 1.58 19.16
C ALA A 327 -8.56 2.99 19.06
N LEU A 328 -8.99 3.81 18.09
CA LEU A 328 -8.50 5.19 17.95
C LEU A 328 -8.89 6.05 19.16
N GLU A 329 -10.08 5.82 19.73
CA GLU A 329 -10.56 6.53 20.93
C GLU A 329 -9.74 6.16 22.19
N LEU A 330 -9.21 4.92 22.25
CA LEU A 330 -8.29 4.46 23.30
C LEU A 330 -6.87 5.01 23.14
N GLY A 331 -6.60 5.79 22.09
CA GLY A 331 -5.29 6.35 21.81
C GLY A 331 -4.39 5.44 20.96
N PHE A 332 -4.94 4.42 20.28
CA PHE A 332 -4.19 3.68 19.27
C PHE A 332 -3.86 4.58 18.07
N GLU A 333 -2.60 4.63 17.69
CA GLU A 333 -2.10 5.33 16.51
C GLU A 333 -2.03 4.39 15.30
N PRO A 334 -2.62 4.75 14.14
CA PRO A 334 -2.55 3.93 12.94
C PRO A 334 -1.12 3.57 12.52
N ILE A 335 -0.89 2.28 12.27
CA ILE A 335 0.41 1.77 11.80
C ILE A 335 0.62 2.18 10.33
N PRO A 336 1.77 2.77 9.97
CA PRO A 336 2.13 3.13 8.59
C PRO A 336 2.49 1.90 7.73
N VAL A 337 1.51 1.01 7.51
CA VAL A 337 1.73 -0.28 6.84
C VAL A 337 2.28 -0.14 5.43
N GLU A 338 2.02 0.98 4.75
CA GLU A 338 2.52 1.24 3.40
C GLU A 338 4.04 1.37 3.29
N LEU A 339 4.72 1.62 4.42
CA LEU A 339 6.17 1.75 4.50
C LEU A 339 6.85 0.41 4.82
N ILE A 340 6.09 -0.61 5.22
CA ILE A 340 6.63 -1.90 5.65
C ILE A 340 7.16 -2.70 4.46
N GLY A 341 8.38 -3.20 4.61
CA GLY A 341 9.09 -4.06 3.67
C GLY A 341 9.97 -3.31 2.67
N PRO A 342 10.61 -4.07 1.75
CA PRO A 342 11.50 -3.50 0.74
C PRO A 342 10.78 -2.59 -0.25
N HIS A 343 11.48 -1.54 -0.68
CA HIS A 343 10.98 -0.55 -1.62
C HIS A 343 11.92 -0.41 -2.83
N ARG A 344 11.40 0.15 -3.93
CA ARG A 344 12.23 0.44 -5.11
C ARG A 344 13.23 1.55 -4.79
N ASP A 345 14.48 1.32 -5.13
CA ASP A 345 15.53 2.33 -5.13
C ASP A 345 16.54 2.07 -6.27
N ARG A 346 17.66 2.79 -6.29
CA ARG A 346 18.70 2.63 -7.31
C ARG A 346 19.40 1.26 -7.31
N PHE A 347 19.35 0.52 -6.22
CA PHE A 347 19.96 -0.81 -6.04
C PHE A 347 18.93 -1.95 -6.10
N ARG A 348 17.64 -1.65 -5.90
CA ARG A 348 16.50 -2.58 -5.98
C ARG A 348 15.51 -2.11 -7.03
N THR A 349 15.74 -2.55 -8.28
CA THR A 349 14.91 -2.20 -9.43
C THR A 349 13.57 -2.95 -9.46
N VAL A 350 13.44 -4.06 -8.71
CA VAL A 350 12.23 -4.88 -8.59
C VAL A 350 11.63 -4.74 -7.19
N ALA A 351 10.40 -4.21 -7.12
CA ALA A 351 9.53 -4.27 -5.94
C ALA A 351 8.05 -4.42 -6.38
N PRO A 352 7.20 -5.20 -5.66
CA PRO A 352 7.56 -6.00 -4.48
C PRO A 352 8.58 -7.08 -4.84
N VAL A 353 9.34 -7.54 -3.84
CA VAL A 353 10.34 -8.58 -4.03
C VAL A 353 9.62 -9.85 -4.50
N ARG A 354 10.12 -10.47 -5.57
CA ARG A 354 9.70 -11.83 -5.90
C ARG A 354 10.46 -12.78 -4.98
N GLU A 355 9.78 -13.34 -4.01
CA GLU A 355 10.40 -14.27 -3.07
C GLU A 355 10.91 -15.53 -3.79
N ALA A 356 12.12 -15.94 -3.39
CA ALA A 356 12.66 -17.26 -3.66
C ALA A 356 11.73 -18.32 -3.05
N PRO A 357 11.46 -19.43 -3.77
CA PRO A 357 10.68 -20.53 -3.22
C PRO A 357 11.30 -21.03 -1.90
N GLY A 358 10.48 -21.17 -0.88
CA GLY A 358 10.86 -21.64 0.46
C GLY A 358 9.76 -22.52 1.06
N VAL A 359 9.72 -22.63 2.39
CA VAL A 359 8.67 -23.38 3.11
C VAL A 359 7.27 -22.90 2.77
N SER A 360 7.10 -21.61 2.49
CA SER A 360 5.83 -21.02 2.03
C SER A 360 5.31 -21.60 0.70
N ALA A 361 6.17 -22.25 -0.10
CA ALA A 361 5.80 -22.87 -1.37
C ALA A 361 5.44 -24.36 -1.26
N LEU A 362 5.57 -24.98 -0.08
CA LEU A 362 5.38 -26.43 0.14
C LEU A 362 3.93 -26.86 0.42
N GLY A 363 2.94 -25.96 0.28
CA GLY A 363 1.52 -26.29 0.07
C GLY A 363 0.73 -26.86 1.26
N ASP A 364 1.36 -27.45 2.26
CA ASP A 364 0.65 -28.11 3.39
C ASP A 364 0.85 -27.42 4.75
N PHE A 365 1.75 -26.44 4.84
CA PHE A 365 1.85 -25.53 5.98
C PHE A 365 0.98 -24.31 5.69
N THR A 366 -0.33 -24.48 5.87
CA THR A 366 -1.34 -23.50 5.46
C THR A 366 -1.23 -22.21 6.25
N THR A 367 -0.51 -21.28 5.66
CA THR A 367 -1.13 -20.03 5.27
C THR A 367 -0.62 -19.73 3.87
N GLU A 368 -1.48 -19.96 2.88
CA GLU A 368 -1.44 -19.06 1.74
C GLU A 368 -1.57 -17.65 2.30
N ARG A 369 -0.57 -16.82 2.01
CA ARG A 369 -0.67 -15.40 1.67
C ARG A 369 0.74 -14.84 1.67
N ALA A 370 1.28 -14.63 0.47
CA ALA A 370 2.23 -13.56 0.28
C ALA A 370 1.54 -12.28 0.78
N TYR A 371 1.94 -11.78 1.94
CA TYR A 371 1.42 -10.54 2.46
C TYR A 371 2.12 -9.38 1.75
N ALA A 372 1.42 -8.78 0.79
CA ALA A 372 1.77 -7.45 0.32
C ALA A 372 1.05 -6.45 1.23
N PRO A 373 1.75 -5.69 2.09
CA PRO A 373 1.10 -4.68 2.90
C PRO A 373 0.32 -3.73 1.99
N PRO A 374 -0.93 -3.39 2.34
CA PRO A 374 -1.73 -2.52 1.52
C PRO A 374 -1.12 -1.11 1.55
N ARG A 375 -0.54 -0.70 0.42
CA ARG A 375 0.30 0.51 0.28
C ARG A 375 -0.42 1.85 0.41
N PHE A 376 -1.64 1.90 0.94
CA PHE A 376 -2.53 3.02 0.66
C PHE A 376 -3.37 3.53 1.84
N ARG A 377 -2.89 4.51 2.61
CA ARG A 377 -3.77 5.19 3.58
C ARG A 377 -4.67 6.25 2.89
N PRO A 378 -6.02 6.21 3.06
CA PRO A 378 -6.94 7.21 2.54
C PRO A 378 -6.68 8.61 3.13
N VAL A 379 -7.04 9.65 2.36
CA VAL A 379 -6.99 11.07 2.75
C VAL A 379 -8.38 11.49 3.24
N GLU A 380 -8.45 12.39 4.22
CA GLU A 380 -9.72 12.98 4.69
C GLU A 380 -10.52 13.59 3.54
N ALA A 381 -11.83 13.35 3.51
CA ALA A 381 -12.71 13.89 2.48
C ALA A 381 -13.00 15.37 2.72
N ARG A 382 -12.68 16.20 1.73
CA ARG A 382 -13.05 17.63 1.71
C ARG A 382 -13.60 18.02 0.34
N GLU A 383 -14.54 18.96 0.32
CA GLU A 383 -15.10 19.46 -0.94
C GLU A 383 -14.07 20.29 -1.71
N ILE A 384 -13.36 21.18 -1.02
CA ILE A 384 -12.39 22.11 -1.58
C ILE A 384 -11.11 22.04 -0.75
N ALA A 385 -9.97 21.86 -1.42
CA ALA A 385 -8.65 21.97 -0.83
C ALA A 385 -7.84 22.97 -1.65
N LEU A 386 -7.70 24.22 -1.19
CA LEU A 386 -7.05 25.27 -1.98
C LEU A 386 -5.53 25.14 -2.04
N ARG A 387 -4.89 24.68 -0.95
CA ARG A 387 -3.43 24.62 -0.84
C ARG A 387 -2.78 25.95 -1.29
N ASP A 388 -1.86 25.93 -2.26
CA ASP A 388 -1.19 27.14 -2.74
C ASP A 388 -2.04 27.96 -3.74
N GLY A 389 -3.19 27.43 -4.17
CA GLY A 389 -4.18 28.13 -4.97
C GLY A 389 -3.85 28.26 -6.46
N LEU A 390 -4.46 29.26 -7.12
CA LEU A 390 -4.37 29.52 -8.57
C LEU A 390 -3.83 30.94 -8.85
N GLY A 391 -2.81 31.33 -8.09
CA GLY A 391 -2.35 32.71 -8.05
C GLY A 391 -1.82 33.24 -9.38
N ASN A 392 -1.15 32.41 -10.18
CA ASN A 392 -0.53 32.85 -11.44
C ASN A 392 -1.59 33.15 -12.50
N VAL A 393 -2.59 32.29 -12.64
CA VAL A 393 -3.72 32.48 -13.57
C VAL A 393 -4.49 33.75 -13.23
N PHE A 394 -4.83 33.97 -11.95
CA PHE A 394 -5.56 35.17 -11.54
C PHE A 394 -4.73 36.44 -11.65
N ALA A 395 -3.41 36.40 -11.41
CA ALA A 395 -2.54 37.55 -11.65
C ALA A 395 -2.43 37.89 -13.14
N LYS A 396 -2.34 36.88 -14.02
CA LYS A 396 -2.35 37.07 -15.47
C LYS A 396 -3.66 37.68 -15.95
N ALA A 397 -4.78 37.19 -15.42
CA ALA A 397 -6.12 37.72 -15.70
C ALA A 397 -6.29 39.17 -15.21
N ALA A 398 -5.80 39.50 -14.00
CA ALA A 398 -5.81 40.87 -13.48
C ALA A 398 -5.00 41.84 -14.36
N ALA A 399 -3.92 41.36 -14.98
CA ALA A 399 -3.15 42.09 -15.98
C ALA A 399 -3.83 42.17 -17.36
N LYS A 400 -5.09 41.73 -17.49
CA LYS A 400 -5.90 41.72 -18.72
C LYS A 400 -5.26 40.95 -19.89
N LYS A 401 -4.38 39.99 -19.59
CA LYS A 401 -3.77 39.12 -20.60
C LYS A 401 -4.67 37.91 -20.86
N PRO A 402 -4.75 37.40 -22.10
CA PRO A 402 -5.49 36.18 -22.38
C PRO A 402 -4.95 35.00 -21.57
N ILE A 403 -5.84 34.19 -21.02
CA ILE A 403 -5.49 32.95 -20.31
C ILE A 403 -5.80 31.73 -21.18
N LYS A 404 -4.92 30.75 -21.18
CA LYS A 404 -5.07 29.46 -21.87
C LYS A 404 -5.43 28.39 -20.86
N VAL A 405 -6.57 27.74 -21.04
CA VAL A 405 -7.09 26.72 -20.13
C VAL A 405 -7.11 25.38 -20.84
N ALA A 406 -6.28 24.46 -20.38
CA ALA A 406 -6.26 23.09 -20.85
C ALA A 406 -7.17 22.19 -20.00
N TYR A 407 -8.00 21.40 -20.67
CA TYR A 407 -8.68 20.28 -20.04
C TYR A 407 -7.96 18.99 -20.37
N PHE A 408 -7.47 18.30 -19.34
CA PHE A 408 -6.75 17.04 -19.45
C PHE A 408 -7.48 15.97 -18.62
N GLY A 409 -8.40 15.24 -19.28
CA GLY A 409 -9.29 14.33 -18.56
C GLY A 409 -9.93 13.23 -19.40
N GLY A 410 -10.68 12.37 -18.73
CA GLY A 410 -11.45 11.26 -19.30
C GLY A 410 -12.81 11.71 -19.85
N GLY A 411 -13.12 11.33 -21.08
CA GLY A 411 -14.21 11.89 -21.88
C GLY A 411 -15.57 11.23 -21.65
N ILE A 412 -16.17 11.55 -20.51
CA ILE A 412 -17.62 11.57 -20.29
C ILE A 412 -18.13 12.99 -19.96
N HIS A 413 -17.21 13.93 -19.77
CA HIS A 413 -17.48 15.34 -19.51
C HIS A 413 -17.13 16.14 -20.77
N SER A 414 -18.13 16.46 -21.57
CA SER A 414 -17.90 17.08 -22.88
C SER A 414 -17.49 18.56 -22.72
N ALA A 415 -16.69 19.09 -23.66
CA ALA A 415 -16.33 20.51 -23.69
C ALA A 415 -17.55 21.43 -23.94
N ASN A 416 -18.56 20.91 -24.65
CA ASN A 416 -19.69 21.68 -25.14
C ASN A 416 -20.95 21.55 -24.29
N THR A 417 -20.98 20.61 -23.33
CA THR A 417 -22.13 20.37 -22.44
C THR A 417 -21.67 19.99 -21.03
N GLY A 418 -22.41 20.44 -20.02
CA GLY A 418 -22.16 20.07 -18.61
C GLY A 418 -21.23 21.01 -17.84
N TRP A 419 -20.58 20.48 -16.81
CA TRP A 419 -19.87 21.29 -15.79
C TRP A 419 -18.73 22.13 -16.37
N ARG A 420 -17.98 21.56 -17.31
CA ARG A 420 -16.80 22.21 -17.92
C ARG A 420 -17.21 23.49 -18.63
N ARG A 421 -18.32 23.46 -19.38
CA ARG A 421 -18.82 24.65 -20.08
C ARG A 421 -19.12 25.79 -19.10
N THR A 422 -19.83 25.47 -18.01
CA THR A 422 -20.16 26.44 -16.95
C THR A 422 -18.90 27.04 -16.31
N VAL A 423 -17.86 26.24 -16.08
CA VAL A 423 -16.59 26.69 -15.52
C VAL A 423 -15.86 27.63 -16.49
N ILE A 424 -15.78 27.28 -17.76
CA ILE A 424 -15.15 28.13 -18.78
C ILE A 424 -15.92 29.44 -18.95
N ASP A 425 -17.24 29.40 -18.97
CA ASP A 425 -18.07 30.62 -19.08
C ASP A 425 -17.91 31.50 -17.84
N TRP A 426 -17.75 30.90 -16.65
CA TRP A 426 -17.39 31.65 -15.45
C TRP A 426 -16.00 32.31 -15.59
N LEU A 427 -14.99 31.59 -16.08
CA LEU A 427 -13.66 32.14 -16.31
C LEU A 427 -13.68 33.28 -17.35
N ARG A 428 -14.42 33.14 -18.46
CA ARG A 428 -14.58 34.22 -19.45
C ARG A 428 -15.19 35.47 -18.83
N LYS A 429 -16.20 35.29 -17.98
CA LYS A 429 -16.88 36.40 -17.30
C LYS A 429 -15.97 37.13 -16.30
N HIS A 430 -15.08 36.44 -15.60
CA HIS A 430 -14.30 37.00 -14.48
C HIS A 430 -12.82 37.26 -14.80
N CYS A 431 -12.26 36.56 -15.80
CA CYS A 431 -10.84 36.62 -16.15
C CYS A 431 -10.57 37.24 -17.54
N GLY A 432 -11.61 37.55 -18.32
CA GLY A 432 -11.48 38.15 -19.65
C GLY A 432 -11.31 37.10 -20.76
N LYS A 433 -10.35 37.30 -21.67
CA LYS A 433 -10.18 36.40 -22.84
C LYS A 433 -9.65 35.04 -22.39
N VAL A 434 -10.41 33.98 -22.69
CA VAL A 434 -10.05 32.57 -22.41
C VAL A 434 -9.91 31.79 -23.72
N GLU A 435 -8.76 31.17 -23.92
CA GLU A 435 -8.47 30.22 -25.01
C GLU A 435 -8.52 28.79 -24.45
N GLU A 436 -9.33 27.92 -25.04
CA GLU A 436 -9.49 26.54 -24.58
C GLU A 436 -8.54 25.60 -25.33
N ILE A 437 -7.91 24.69 -24.59
CA ILE A 437 -7.13 23.57 -25.13
C ILE A 437 -7.85 22.28 -24.71
N ASP A 438 -8.47 21.58 -25.65
CA ASP A 438 -9.14 20.32 -25.37
C ASP A 438 -8.21 19.13 -25.57
N ALA A 439 -7.71 18.57 -24.47
CA ALA A 439 -6.91 17.36 -24.43
C ALA A 439 -7.67 16.22 -23.72
N GLY A 440 -9.00 16.20 -23.83
CA GLY A 440 -9.83 15.10 -23.33
C GLY A 440 -9.75 13.85 -24.23
N VAL A 441 -9.86 12.65 -23.65
CA VAL A 441 -9.96 11.38 -24.40
C VAL A 441 -11.26 10.67 -24.05
N THR A 442 -12.18 10.53 -25.01
CA THR A 442 -13.53 9.94 -24.84
C THR A 442 -13.62 8.45 -25.14
N ASP A 443 -12.60 7.87 -25.78
CA ASP A 443 -12.55 6.44 -26.13
C ASP A 443 -12.16 5.56 -24.92
N ALA A 444 -12.12 4.24 -25.06
CA ALA A 444 -11.98 3.29 -23.94
C ALA A 444 -10.77 3.48 -23.00
N CYS A 445 -9.69 4.12 -23.44
CA CYS A 445 -8.48 4.36 -22.65
C CYS A 445 -8.46 5.76 -22.01
N ARG A 446 -9.17 5.92 -20.89
CA ARG A 446 -9.44 7.25 -20.30
C ARG A 446 -8.60 7.63 -19.09
N GLY A 447 -7.73 6.77 -18.55
CA GLY A 447 -7.02 7.03 -17.29
C GLY A 447 -5.76 7.90 -17.43
N ILE A 448 -5.27 8.45 -16.33
CA ILE A 448 -4.05 9.28 -16.33
C ILE A 448 -2.80 8.46 -16.70
N GLY A 449 -2.73 7.19 -16.31
CA GLY A 449 -1.60 6.31 -16.66
C GLY A 449 -1.49 6.01 -18.15
N PHE A 450 -2.60 6.07 -18.88
CA PHE A 450 -2.60 6.07 -20.34
C PHE A 450 -2.21 7.44 -20.88
N SER A 451 -2.82 8.50 -20.33
CA SER A 451 -2.73 9.86 -20.86
C SER A 451 -1.41 10.57 -20.60
N VAL A 452 -0.64 10.19 -19.58
CA VAL A 452 0.62 10.88 -19.22
C VAL A 452 1.61 10.99 -20.39
N TYR A 453 1.65 10.01 -21.29
CA TYR A 453 2.56 9.98 -22.44
C TYR A 453 2.23 11.07 -23.48
N ARG A 454 0.96 11.47 -23.60
CA ARG A 454 0.51 12.51 -24.53
C ARG A 454 0.53 13.92 -23.92
N PHE A 455 0.74 14.06 -22.61
CA PHE A 455 0.66 15.34 -21.90
C PHE A 455 1.57 16.42 -22.51
N ARG A 456 2.84 16.09 -22.80
CA ARG A 456 3.77 17.04 -23.44
C ARG A 456 3.25 17.59 -24.75
N ARG A 457 2.72 16.72 -25.62
CA ARG A 457 2.27 17.09 -26.96
C ARG A 457 0.93 17.83 -26.92
N GLU A 458 -0.05 17.26 -26.24
CA GLU A 458 -1.45 17.72 -26.30
C GLU A 458 -1.80 18.80 -25.28
N VAL A 459 -0.96 19.01 -24.27
CA VAL A 459 -1.15 20.06 -23.26
C VAL A 459 0.01 21.05 -23.28
N LEU A 460 1.22 20.61 -22.91
CA LEU A 460 2.35 21.54 -22.75
C LEU A 460 2.76 22.23 -24.06
N GLY A 461 2.66 21.54 -25.20
CA GLY A 461 2.93 22.10 -26.53
C GLY A 461 2.08 23.32 -26.86
N HIS A 462 0.93 23.50 -26.19
CA HIS A 462 0.03 24.64 -26.39
C HIS A 462 0.25 25.79 -25.39
N LYS A 463 1.20 25.64 -24.43
CA LYS A 463 1.56 26.61 -23.39
C LYS A 463 0.36 27.08 -22.57
N PRO A 464 -0.28 26.17 -21.79
CA PRO A 464 -1.43 26.51 -20.96
C PRO A 464 -1.01 27.38 -19.77
N ASP A 465 -1.93 28.16 -19.23
CA ASP A 465 -1.78 28.85 -17.95
C ASP A 465 -2.46 28.06 -16.81
N LEU A 466 -3.56 27.38 -17.13
CA LEU A 466 -4.31 26.53 -16.21
C LEU A 466 -4.52 25.14 -16.82
N VAL A 467 -4.24 24.08 -16.05
CA VAL A 467 -4.56 22.70 -16.42
C VAL A 467 -5.62 22.14 -15.47
N LEU A 468 -6.82 21.89 -16.01
CA LEU A 468 -7.90 21.17 -15.32
C LEU A 468 -7.69 19.67 -15.52
N VAL A 469 -7.53 18.92 -14.44
CA VAL A 469 -7.25 17.47 -14.48
C VAL A 469 -8.43 16.69 -13.90
N ASP A 470 -9.09 15.85 -14.71
CA ASP A 470 -10.24 15.03 -14.30
C ASP A 470 -10.18 13.61 -14.88
N PHE A 471 -9.71 12.67 -14.07
CA PHE A 471 -9.61 11.25 -14.42
C PHE A 471 -10.27 10.33 -13.39
N ALA A 472 -10.89 10.89 -12.35
CA ALA A 472 -11.50 10.14 -11.25
C ALA A 472 -12.55 9.08 -11.68
N PRO A 473 -13.35 9.24 -12.75
CA PRO A 473 -14.42 8.28 -13.06
C PRO A 473 -14.00 7.05 -13.87
N VAL A 474 -12.71 6.70 -13.95
CA VAL A 474 -12.21 5.79 -14.99
C VAL A 474 -11.84 4.38 -14.46
N PRO A 475 -12.40 3.29 -15.03
CA PRO A 475 -12.10 1.89 -14.65
C PRO A 475 -10.70 1.39 -14.96
N SER A 476 -9.91 2.11 -15.78
CA SER A 476 -8.67 1.59 -16.35
C SER A 476 -7.41 1.94 -15.57
N GLU A 477 -7.52 2.53 -14.39
CA GLU A 477 -6.36 2.81 -13.56
C GLU A 477 -6.00 1.59 -12.72
N ALA A 478 -4.77 1.10 -12.93
CA ALA A 478 -4.31 -0.20 -12.45
C ALA A 478 -4.20 -0.29 -10.91
N ASN A 479 -4.13 0.85 -10.21
CA ASN A 479 -4.09 1.04 -8.75
C ASN A 479 -3.61 2.48 -8.42
N ALA A 480 -3.60 2.83 -7.12
CA ALA A 480 -3.08 4.09 -6.60
C ALA A 480 -1.62 4.41 -7.00
N ASP A 481 -0.74 3.41 -7.13
CA ASP A 481 0.66 3.62 -7.54
C ASP A 481 0.71 4.18 -8.97
N SER A 482 -0.06 3.61 -9.90
CA SER A 482 -0.13 4.10 -11.28
C SER A 482 -0.65 5.53 -11.36
N ILE A 483 -1.61 5.89 -10.50
CA ILE A 483 -2.16 7.25 -10.41
C ILE A 483 -1.06 8.21 -9.98
N GLN A 484 -0.41 7.91 -8.85
CA GLN A 484 0.62 8.79 -8.29
C GLN A 484 1.80 8.98 -9.24
N ARG A 485 2.33 7.90 -9.84
CA ARG A 485 3.44 7.99 -10.82
C ARG A 485 3.12 8.94 -11.97
N SER A 486 1.86 8.93 -12.43
CA SER A 486 1.41 9.66 -13.62
C SER A 486 0.94 11.08 -13.30
N ALA A 487 0.25 11.28 -12.18
CA ALA A 487 -0.16 12.59 -11.69
C ALA A 487 1.08 13.43 -11.31
N GLU A 488 2.03 12.83 -10.60
CA GLU A 488 3.32 13.47 -10.33
C GLU A 488 4.06 13.83 -11.63
N ALA A 489 4.06 12.93 -12.61
CA ALA A 489 4.74 13.16 -13.88
C ALA A 489 4.22 14.40 -14.61
N ILE A 490 2.90 14.60 -14.72
CA ILE A 490 2.37 15.77 -15.44
C ILE A 490 2.71 17.08 -14.73
N VAL A 491 2.71 17.09 -13.40
CA VAL A 491 3.09 18.25 -12.58
C VAL A 491 4.57 18.58 -12.80
N ARG A 492 5.44 17.57 -12.67
CA ARG A 492 6.88 17.75 -12.85
C ARG A 492 7.24 18.17 -14.27
N GLN A 493 6.63 17.55 -15.28
CA GLN A 493 6.82 17.94 -16.68
C GLN A 493 6.39 19.38 -16.93
N ALA A 494 5.27 19.83 -16.36
CA ALA A 494 4.77 21.19 -16.51
C ALA A 494 5.67 22.21 -15.83
N TRP A 495 5.96 22.04 -14.54
CA TRP A 495 6.73 23.03 -13.77
C TRP A 495 8.21 23.07 -14.10
N SER A 496 8.75 21.98 -14.67
CA SER A 496 10.09 21.98 -15.27
C SER A 496 10.13 22.82 -16.55
N ALA A 497 9.03 22.85 -17.32
CA ALA A 497 8.91 23.64 -18.54
C ALA A 497 8.54 25.10 -18.28
N ASP A 498 7.59 25.34 -17.38
CA ASP A 498 7.10 26.65 -16.97
C ASP A 498 6.51 26.57 -15.55
N PRO A 499 7.20 27.13 -14.54
CA PRO A 499 6.76 27.09 -13.15
C PRO A 499 5.57 28.02 -12.86
N THR A 500 5.03 28.73 -13.86
CA THR A 500 3.84 29.58 -13.70
C THR A 500 2.53 28.88 -14.08
N ILE A 501 2.59 27.64 -14.57
CA ILE A 501 1.41 26.85 -14.92
C ILE A 501 0.69 26.40 -13.64
N ASP A 502 -0.56 26.84 -13.47
CA ASP A 502 -1.40 26.38 -12.36
C ASP A 502 -2.14 25.09 -12.73
N PHE A 503 -2.37 24.23 -11.74
CA PHE A 503 -3.17 23.01 -11.86
C PHE A 503 -4.43 23.10 -11.00
N LEU A 504 -5.51 22.43 -11.42
CA LEU A 504 -6.66 22.16 -10.59
C LEU A 504 -7.08 20.70 -10.76
N PHE A 505 -6.96 19.91 -9.70
CA PHE A 505 -7.40 18.51 -9.70
C PHE A 505 -8.90 18.42 -9.38
N LEU A 506 -9.63 17.64 -10.16
CA LEU A 506 -11.08 17.55 -10.10
C LEU A 506 -11.50 16.09 -9.99
N HIS A 507 -12.39 15.79 -9.03
CA HIS A 507 -12.78 14.41 -8.72
C HIS A 507 -14.29 14.21 -8.90
N ALA A 508 -14.68 13.70 -10.06
CA ALA A 508 -16.06 13.31 -10.34
C ALA A 508 -16.55 12.12 -9.48
N PHE A 509 -17.86 12.03 -9.26
CA PHE A 509 -18.48 10.93 -8.53
C PHE A 509 -18.42 9.60 -9.32
N VAL A 510 -18.22 8.51 -8.58
CA VAL A 510 -18.28 7.14 -9.07
C VAL A 510 -19.16 6.34 -8.13
N ALA A 511 -20.14 5.60 -8.65
CA ALA A 511 -20.92 4.67 -7.83
C ALA A 511 -20.01 3.58 -7.27
N GLY A 512 -20.19 3.26 -5.99
CA GLY A 512 -19.29 2.42 -5.18
C GLY A 512 -18.31 3.22 -4.30
N TYR A 513 -18.27 4.56 -4.39
CA TYR A 513 -17.42 5.42 -3.56
C TYR A 513 -18.13 6.00 -2.34
N GLU A 514 -19.42 5.72 -2.17
CA GLU A 514 -20.29 6.26 -1.13
C GLU A 514 -19.77 5.95 0.28
N ASP A 515 -19.34 4.70 0.50
CA ASP A 515 -18.89 4.22 1.81
C ASP A 515 -17.68 5.01 2.31
N ALA A 516 -16.70 5.28 1.43
CA ALA A 516 -15.55 6.10 1.79
C ALA A 516 -15.98 7.51 2.24
N TYR A 517 -16.88 8.16 1.50
CA TYR A 517 -17.40 9.47 1.87
C TYR A 517 -18.28 9.44 3.14
N ALA A 518 -18.93 8.31 3.43
CA ALA A 518 -19.67 8.10 4.67
C ALA A 518 -18.72 7.96 5.87
N GLU A 519 -17.57 7.32 5.67
CA GLU A 519 -16.48 7.21 6.64
C GLU A 519 -15.65 8.50 6.79
N GLY A 520 -15.94 9.55 6.00
CA GLY A 520 -15.22 10.83 6.07
C GLY A 520 -13.88 10.85 5.30
N VAL A 521 -13.65 9.88 4.41
CA VAL A 521 -12.40 9.78 3.61
C VAL A 521 -12.67 9.81 2.11
N HIS A 522 -11.67 10.24 1.35
CA HIS A 522 -11.69 10.10 -0.10
C HIS A 522 -11.45 8.63 -0.50
N PRO A 523 -12.17 8.13 -1.53
CA PRO A 523 -11.92 6.82 -2.13
C PRO A 523 -10.46 6.64 -2.56
N THR A 524 -9.99 5.39 -2.65
CA THR A 524 -8.59 5.07 -2.96
C THR A 524 -8.01 5.83 -4.15
N ALA A 525 -8.72 5.90 -5.28
CA ALA A 525 -8.25 6.61 -6.45
C ALA A 525 -8.11 8.12 -6.19
N VAL A 526 -9.11 8.74 -5.57
CA VAL A 526 -9.12 10.18 -5.25
C VAL A 526 -8.03 10.51 -4.24
N SER A 527 -7.91 9.72 -3.18
CA SER A 527 -6.85 9.85 -2.18
C SER A 527 -5.45 9.73 -2.80
N ALA A 528 -5.28 9.00 -3.91
CA ALA A 528 -4.00 8.89 -4.62
C ALA A 528 -3.63 10.21 -5.33
N TYR A 529 -4.61 10.89 -5.94
CA TYR A 529 -4.42 12.24 -6.48
C TYR A 529 -4.19 13.27 -5.38
N GLU A 530 -4.95 13.20 -4.28
CA GLU A 530 -4.83 14.16 -3.17
C GLU A 530 -3.47 14.14 -2.50
N ARG A 531 -2.80 12.97 -2.41
CA ARG A 531 -1.42 12.88 -1.90
C ARG A 531 -0.41 13.61 -2.79
N ILE A 532 -0.56 13.51 -4.11
CA ILE A 532 0.25 14.31 -5.05
C ILE A 532 -0.10 15.79 -4.89
N ALA A 533 -1.38 16.11 -4.75
CA ALA A 533 -1.81 17.48 -4.55
C ALA A 533 -1.25 18.10 -3.26
N ASP A 534 -1.22 17.35 -2.15
CA ASP A 534 -0.61 17.77 -0.88
C ASP A 534 0.90 17.98 -1.01
N HIS A 535 1.61 17.05 -1.65
CA HIS A 535 3.07 17.14 -1.83
C HIS A 535 3.50 18.33 -2.69
N TYR A 536 2.70 18.68 -3.70
CA TYR A 536 3.00 19.75 -4.64
C TYR A 536 2.23 21.05 -4.37
N GLY A 537 1.34 21.11 -3.37
CA GLY A 537 0.55 22.32 -3.09
C GLY A 537 -0.56 22.63 -4.09
N ILE A 538 -1.03 21.64 -4.85
CA ILE A 538 -2.00 21.82 -5.95
C ILE A 538 -3.44 21.92 -5.43
N PRO A 539 -4.25 22.92 -5.81
CA PRO A 539 -5.65 22.96 -5.43
C PRO A 539 -6.44 21.79 -6.02
N SER A 540 -7.42 21.31 -5.27
CA SER A 540 -8.33 20.25 -5.72
C SER A 540 -9.78 20.48 -5.29
N VAL A 541 -10.71 19.89 -6.08
CA VAL A 541 -12.15 19.93 -5.83
C VAL A 541 -12.73 18.54 -5.93
N SER A 542 -13.34 18.07 -4.85
CA SER A 542 -14.16 16.87 -4.86
C SER A 542 -15.57 17.20 -5.36
N MET A 543 -15.76 17.11 -6.68
CA MET A 543 -17.07 17.29 -7.29
C MET A 543 -18.09 16.24 -6.81
N ALA A 544 -17.58 15.09 -6.37
CA ALA A 544 -18.34 14.00 -5.77
C ALA A 544 -18.94 14.33 -4.39
N PHE A 545 -18.39 15.28 -3.64
CA PHE A 545 -18.71 15.50 -2.22
C PHE A 545 -20.19 15.78 -1.98
N ARG A 546 -20.77 16.70 -2.76
CA ARG A 546 -22.21 17.04 -2.67
C ARG A 546 -23.12 15.89 -3.09
N ALA A 547 -22.72 15.17 -4.14
CA ALA A 547 -23.48 14.01 -4.63
C ALA A 547 -23.50 12.89 -3.59
N ALA A 548 -22.35 12.56 -2.99
CA ALA A 548 -22.24 11.57 -1.92
C ALA A 548 -23.10 11.94 -0.70
N LYS A 549 -23.13 13.22 -0.32
CA LYS A 549 -24.02 13.71 0.73
C LYS A 549 -25.50 13.48 0.40
N LEU A 550 -25.95 13.81 -0.81
CA LEU A 550 -27.35 13.60 -1.23
C LEU A 550 -27.73 12.12 -1.24
N ILE A 551 -26.81 11.24 -1.65
CA ILE A 551 -27.04 9.78 -1.66
C ILE A 551 -27.18 9.27 -0.22
N ARG A 552 -26.26 9.67 0.67
CA ARG A 552 -26.29 9.30 2.10
C ARG A 552 -27.57 9.77 2.80
N GLU A 553 -28.07 10.96 2.46
CA GLU A 553 -29.35 11.49 2.96
C GLU A 553 -30.59 10.84 2.31
N GLY A 554 -30.41 9.87 1.41
CA GLY A 554 -31.49 9.19 0.71
C GLY A 554 -32.19 10.03 -0.36
N LYS A 555 -31.66 11.20 -0.71
CA LYS A 555 -32.24 12.18 -1.66
C LYS A 555 -31.84 11.95 -3.12
N ALA A 556 -30.82 11.13 -3.35
CA ALA A 556 -30.34 10.81 -4.70
C ALA A 556 -30.02 9.32 -4.86
N LEU A 557 -30.16 8.82 -6.09
CA LEU A 557 -29.65 7.52 -6.52
C LEU A 557 -28.25 7.71 -7.12
N ALA A 558 -27.29 6.90 -6.68
CA ALA A 558 -25.94 6.90 -7.22
C ALA A 558 -25.91 6.50 -8.70
N LYS A 559 -26.70 5.50 -9.06
CA LYS A 559 -26.81 4.92 -10.40
C LYS A 559 -28.25 4.49 -10.69
N GLY A 560 -28.68 4.62 -11.95
CA GLY A 560 -29.99 4.16 -12.41
C GLY A 560 -30.42 4.86 -13.70
N THR A 561 -31.70 4.76 -14.02
CA THR A 561 -32.35 5.46 -15.13
C THR A 561 -33.14 6.67 -14.62
N PRO A 562 -33.41 7.68 -15.47
CA PRO A 562 -34.26 8.81 -15.09
C PRO A 562 -35.64 8.40 -14.56
N ASP A 563 -36.25 7.34 -15.12
CA ASP A 563 -37.55 6.85 -14.70
C ASP A 563 -37.52 6.20 -13.31
N GLU A 564 -36.48 5.43 -13.00
CA GLU A 564 -36.27 4.87 -11.66
C GLU A 564 -36.11 5.96 -10.60
N ALA A 565 -35.31 6.99 -10.90
CA ALA A 565 -35.11 8.13 -10.02
C ALA A 565 -36.41 8.92 -9.80
N LYS A 566 -37.17 9.17 -10.87
CA LYS A 566 -38.48 9.83 -10.81
C LYS A 566 -39.46 9.03 -9.97
N LYS A 567 -39.55 7.72 -10.16
CA LYS A 567 -40.43 6.83 -9.37
C LYS A 567 -40.05 6.82 -7.88
N ALA A 568 -38.77 6.93 -7.57
CA ALA A 568 -38.28 7.01 -6.21
C ALA A 568 -38.41 8.41 -5.58
N GLY A 569 -38.79 9.44 -6.34
CA GLY A 569 -38.78 10.84 -5.87
C GLY A 569 -37.38 11.35 -5.54
N LYS A 570 -36.34 10.83 -6.22
CA LYS A 570 -34.93 11.11 -5.95
C LYS A 570 -34.25 11.72 -7.17
N GLN A 571 -33.18 12.49 -6.93
CA GLN A 571 -32.28 12.89 -8.01
C GLN A 571 -31.49 11.68 -8.51
N LEU A 572 -31.00 11.75 -9.75
CA LEU A 572 -30.09 10.75 -10.30
C LEU A 572 -28.71 11.37 -10.47
N ILE A 573 -27.66 10.74 -9.93
CA ILE A 573 -26.29 11.25 -10.09
C ILE A 573 -25.63 10.71 -11.36
N THR A 574 -25.74 9.40 -11.61
CA THR A 574 -25.13 8.78 -12.80
C THR A 574 -26.06 7.79 -13.48
N THR A 575 -25.91 7.61 -14.79
CA THR A 575 -26.67 6.58 -15.54
C THR A 575 -25.98 5.22 -15.54
N THR A 576 -24.65 5.20 -15.63
CA THR A 576 -23.85 3.97 -15.73
C THR A 576 -23.08 3.63 -14.45
N GLY A 577 -23.17 4.47 -13.43
CA GLY A 577 -22.26 4.49 -12.28
C GLY A 577 -21.13 5.51 -12.43
N ARG A 578 -20.96 6.08 -13.62
CA ARG A 578 -19.85 7.00 -13.97
C ARG A 578 -20.30 8.17 -14.82
N THR A 579 -21.17 7.91 -15.80
CA THR A 579 -21.70 8.95 -16.69
C THR A 579 -22.62 9.88 -15.90
N PRO A 580 -22.24 11.15 -15.64
CA PRO A 580 -23.06 12.07 -14.86
C PRO A 580 -24.34 12.44 -15.62
N THR A 581 -25.40 12.69 -14.86
CA THR A 581 -26.61 13.33 -15.38
C THR A 581 -26.45 14.85 -15.48
N SER A 582 -27.47 15.51 -16.03
CA SER A 582 -27.57 16.97 -16.00
C SER A 582 -27.56 17.51 -14.56
N GLU A 583 -28.22 16.86 -13.60
CA GLU A 583 -28.19 17.30 -12.20
C GLU A 583 -26.79 17.19 -11.59
N ALA A 584 -26.09 16.09 -11.85
CA ALA A 584 -24.71 15.92 -11.38
C ALA A 584 -23.77 16.98 -11.98
N HIS A 585 -23.92 17.30 -13.27
CA HIS A 585 -23.14 18.37 -13.89
C HIS A 585 -23.35 19.74 -13.23
N LEU A 586 -24.56 20.05 -12.75
CA LEU A 586 -24.83 21.28 -12.01
C LEU A 586 -24.14 21.29 -10.65
N LEU A 587 -24.20 20.16 -9.92
CA LEU A 587 -23.50 20.01 -8.63
C LEU A 587 -21.98 20.19 -8.79
N TYR A 588 -21.41 19.57 -9.82
CA TYR A 588 -19.98 19.63 -10.11
C TYR A 588 -19.56 21.06 -10.45
N ALA A 589 -20.29 21.72 -11.35
CA ALA A 589 -20.02 23.11 -11.72
C ALA A 589 -20.06 24.04 -10.50
N ALA A 590 -21.05 23.86 -9.62
CA ALA A 590 -21.20 24.67 -8.43
C ALA A 590 -20.06 24.48 -7.41
N ALA A 591 -19.53 23.27 -7.28
CA ALA A 591 -18.35 22.99 -6.45
C ALA A 591 -17.10 23.67 -7.03
N VAL A 592 -16.84 23.50 -8.34
CA VAL A 592 -15.66 24.10 -9.00
C VAL A 592 -15.73 25.63 -8.99
N VAL A 593 -16.88 26.22 -9.30
CA VAL A 593 -17.06 27.69 -9.24
C VAL A 593 -16.87 28.22 -7.81
N ALA A 594 -17.29 27.48 -6.78
CA ALA A 594 -17.04 27.88 -5.39
C ALA A 594 -15.53 27.92 -5.09
N ALA A 595 -14.77 26.90 -5.51
CA ALA A 595 -13.32 26.88 -5.35
C ALA A 595 -12.63 28.01 -6.12
N LEU A 596 -13.03 28.27 -7.37
CA LEU A 596 -12.49 29.37 -8.18
C LEU A 596 -12.75 30.73 -7.55
N ARG A 597 -13.93 30.96 -6.95
CA ARG A 597 -14.24 32.19 -6.21
C ARG A 597 -13.32 32.37 -5.00
N GLN A 598 -13.10 31.31 -4.23
CA GLN A 598 -12.20 31.37 -3.07
C GLN A 598 -10.76 31.64 -3.50
N ALA A 599 -10.28 30.96 -4.55
CA ALA A 599 -8.93 31.17 -5.09
C ALA A 599 -8.74 32.58 -5.67
N ALA A 600 -9.79 33.17 -6.26
CA ALA A 600 -9.76 34.52 -6.82
C ALA A 600 -9.78 35.64 -5.75
N ALA A 601 -10.22 35.35 -4.53
CA ALA A 601 -10.40 36.36 -3.48
C ALA A 601 -9.06 36.88 -2.90
N SER A 602 -7.99 36.08 -2.95
CA SER A 602 -6.67 36.45 -2.45
C SER A 602 -5.58 35.73 -3.25
N PRO A 603 -5.38 36.08 -4.54
CA PRO A 603 -4.46 35.38 -5.40
C PRO A 603 -3.02 35.67 -4.99
N LYS A 604 -2.24 34.61 -4.75
CA LYS A 604 -0.80 34.71 -4.45
C LYS A 604 0.00 34.16 -5.62
N ALA A 605 0.37 35.03 -6.56
CA ALA A 605 1.22 34.65 -7.68
C ALA A 605 2.62 34.30 -7.18
N THR A 606 3.06 33.08 -7.44
CA THR A 606 4.40 32.60 -7.16
C THR A 606 4.75 31.53 -8.17
N ALA A 607 5.99 31.52 -8.62
CA ALA A 607 6.52 30.39 -9.36
C ALA A 607 6.45 29.14 -8.47
N HIS A 608 5.89 28.07 -9.00
CA HIS A 608 5.81 26.79 -8.33
C HIS A 608 7.20 26.19 -8.14
N LYS A 609 7.44 25.60 -6.96
CA LYS A 609 8.70 24.93 -6.65
C LYS A 609 8.57 23.44 -6.99
N LEU A 610 9.64 22.86 -7.51
CA LEU A 610 9.76 21.41 -7.68
C LEU A 610 10.45 20.80 -6.45
N PRO A 611 9.71 20.24 -5.47
CA PRO A 611 10.32 19.48 -4.39
C PRO A 611 10.99 18.20 -4.90
N ALA A 612 11.68 17.50 -3.98
CA ALA A 612 12.06 16.11 -4.20
C ALA A 612 10.83 15.29 -4.65
N PRO A 613 10.97 14.34 -5.57
CA PRO A 613 9.82 13.59 -6.05
C PRO A 613 9.16 12.82 -4.90
N TYR A 614 7.82 12.81 -4.87
CA TYR A 614 6.99 12.02 -3.97
C TYR A 614 7.25 10.53 -4.18
N ARG A 615 7.42 10.10 -5.44
CA ARG A 615 7.84 8.72 -5.78
C ARG A 615 9.17 8.69 -6.50
N PRO A 616 10.08 7.76 -6.14
CA PRO A 616 11.30 7.55 -6.92
C PRO A 616 11.03 6.91 -8.31
N ASP A 617 9.88 6.27 -8.51
CA ASP A 617 9.49 5.58 -9.75
C ASP A 617 8.44 6.35 -10.60
N HIS A 618 8.41 7.68 -10.48
CA HIS A 618 7.51 8.57 -11.22
C HIS A 618 7.71 8.54 -12.75
N TYR A 619 6.71 8.97 -13.51
CA TYR A 619 6.71 8.91 -14.98
C TYR A 619 7.09 10.24 -15.67
N GLU A 620 7.93 11.09 -15.05
CA GLU A 620 8.27 12.41 -15.62
C GLU A 620 8.88 12.31 -17.03
N ARG A 621 9.61 11.23 -17.32
CA ARG A 621 10.16 10.95 -18.66
C ARG A 621 9.17 10.31 -19.64
N ALA A 622 7.88 10.21 -19.31
CA ALA A 622 6.87 9.72 -20.22
C ALA A 622 6.77 10.60 -21.47
N ARG A 623 6.82 9.98 -22.65
CA ARG A 623 6.69 10.64 -23.96
C ARG A 623 5.92 9.78 -24.95
N LEU A 624 5.18 10.44 -25.84
CA LEU A 624 4.59 9.84 -27.03
C LEU A 624 5.39 10.30 -28.23
N VAL A 625 6.08 9.36 -28.88
CA VAL A 625 6.98 9.60 -30.01
C VAL A 625 6.33 9.07 -31.30
N PRO A 626 6.43 9.79 -32.43
CA PRO A 626 5.91 9.30 -33.71
C PRO A 626 6.63 8.02 -34.18
N ILE A 627 5.88 7.10 -34.80
CA ILE A 627 6.46 6.00 -35.57
C ILE A 627 6.85 6.54 -36.95
N THR A 628 8.09 6.29 -37.38
CA THR A 628 8.60 6.70 -38.69
C THR A 628 8.67 5.52 -39.65
N LYS A 629 8.69 5.81 -40.96
CA LYS A 629 8.82 4.78 -41.99
C LYS A 629 10.10 3.95 -41.85
N ALA A 630 11.18 4.54 -41.34
CA ALA A 630 12.47 3.84 -41.13
C ALA A 630 12.40 2.75 -40.05
N MET A 631 11.43 2.84 -39.13
CA MET A 631 11.22 1.83 -38.10
C MET A 631 10.45 0.60 -38.62
N LEU A 632 9.88 0.67 -39.83
CA LEU A 632 8.95 -0.33 -40.36
C LEU A 632 9.63 -1.21 -41.40
N SER A 633 9.44 -2.53 -41.28
CA SER A 633 9.90 -3.53 -42.25
C SER A 633 8.76 -4.46 -42.66
N GLY A 634 8.73 -4.87 -43.92
CA GLY A 634 7.60 -5.56 -44.54
C GLY A 634 6.54 -4.61 -45.09
N LYS A 635 5.32 -5.11 -45.34
CA LYS A 635 4.24 -4.32 -45.95
C LYS A 635 3.52 -3.48 -44.90
N TRP A 636 3.77 -2.16 -44.94
CA TRP A 636 3.10 -1.16 -44.12
C TRP A 636 2.60 -0.01 -45.00
N GLU A 637 1.46 0.56 -44.62
CA GLU A 637 0.91 1.78 -45.21
C GLU A 637 0.44 2.75 -44.13
N ALA A 638 0.44 4.04 -44.44
CA ALA A 638 -0.21 5.04 -43.59
C ALA A 638 -1.66 5.17 -44.04
N LEU A 639 -2.61 5.08 -43.11
CA LEU A 639 -4.02 5.31 -43.43
C LEU A 639 -4.20 6.74 -43.99
N PRO A 640 -4.99 6.91 -45.08
CA PRO A 640 -5.26 8.23 -45.65
C PRO A 640 -5.85 9.20 -44.63
N ALA A 641 -5.57 10.50 -44.80
CA ALA A 641 -6.05 11.54 -43.87
C ALA A 641 -7.59 11.63 -43.83
N ASP A 642 -8.26 11.22 -44.91
CA ASP A 642 -9.71 11.21 -45.05
C ASP A 642 -10.38 9.90 -44.61
N HIS A 643 -9.59 8.88 -44.24
CA HIS A 643 -10.09 7.64 -43.64
C HIS A 643 -10.83 7.94 -42.32
N GLU A 644 -11.91 7.20 -42.02
CA GLU A 644 -12.77 7.44 -40.84
C GLU A 644 -11.96 7.45 -39.52
N LEU A 645 -11.12 6.44 -39.30
CA LEU A 645 -10.23 6.38 -38.13
C LEU A 645 -9.26 7.56 -38.05
N SER A 646 -8.64 7.96 -39.17
CA SER A 646 -7.74 9.11 -39.21
C SER A 646 -8.46 10.40 -38.84
N LYS A 647 -9.67 10.63 -39.37
CA LYS A 647 -10.51 11.79 -39.03
C LYS A 647 -10.91 11.80 -37.56
N ARG A 648 -11.34 10.65 -37.04
CA ARG A 648 -11.81 10.48 -35.65
C ARG A 648 -10.70 10.67 -34.63
N LEU A 649 -9.48 10.25 -34.95
CA LEU A 649 -8.38 10.16 -33.99
C LEU A 649 -7.23 11.14 -34.26
N ARG A 650 -7.35 12.04 -35.22
CA ARG A 650 -6.30 13.01 -35.61
C ARG A 650 -5.69 13.80 -34.45
N SER A 651 -6.45 14.08 -33.39
CA SER A 651 -6.00 14.78 -32.19
C SER A 651 -5.11 13.92 -31.27
N HIS A 652 -5.16 12.60 -31.42
CA HIS A 652 -4.49 11.63 -30.55
C HIS A 652 -3.46 10.76 -31.29
N MET A 653 -3.69 10.42 -32.55
CA MET A 653 -2.74 9.70 -33.40
C MET A 653 -2.83 10.17 -34.86
N ALA A 654 -1.68 10.52 -35.44
CA ALA A 654 -1.50 10.76 -36.86
C ALA A 654 0.01 10.77 -37.18
N PRO A 655 0.48 10.02 -38.21
CA PRO A 655 -0.27 9.07 -39.03
C PRO A 655 -0.64 7.78 -38.26
N ILE A 656 -1.59 7.01 -38.80
CA ILE A 656 -1.90 5.65 -38.32
C ILE A 656 -1.27 4.67 -39.29
N TRP A 657 -0.30 3.89 -38.83
CA TRP A 657 0.37 2.86 -39.62
C TRP A 657 -0.43 1.56 -39.57
N PHE A 658 -0.74 0.99 -40.74
CA PHE A 658 -1.52 -0.21 -40.91
C PHE A 658 -0.71 -1.32 -41.58
N THR A 659 -0.90 -2.53 -41.09
CA THR A 659 -0.51 -3.76 -41.79
C THR A 659 -1.47 -4.89 -41.46
N ASN A 660 -1.73 -5.75 -42.43
CA ASN A 660 -2.42 -7.03 -42.27
C ASN A 660 -1.57 -8.19 -42.79
N THR A 661 -0.26 -7.97 -42.94
CA THR A 661 0.68 -8.96 -43.50
C THR A 661 1.50 -9.57 -42.36
N PRO A 662 1.27 -10.84 -42.00
CA PRO A 662 2.13 -11.54 -41.04
C PRO A 662 3.61 -11.46 -41.42
N GLY A 663 4.47 -11.33 -40.43
CA GLY A 663 5.92 -11.09 -40.59
C GLY A 663 6.31 -9.62 -40.75
N ALA A 664 5.35 -8.70 -40.91
CA ALA A 664 5.64 -7.26 -40.86
C ALA A 664 6.11 -6.83 -39.45
N LYS A 665 7.14 -5.99 -39.40
CA LYS A 665 7.85 -5.60 -38.16
C LYS A 665 7.87 -4.09 -37.93
N LEU A 666 7.83 -3.70 -36.66
CA LEU A 666 8.25 -2.38 -36.18
C LEU A 666 9.47 -2.58 -35.26
N THR A 667 10.58 -1.90 -35.58
CA THR A 667 11.84 -1.93 -34.81
C THR A 667 12.25 -0.52 -34.43
N PHE A 668 12.60 -0.30 -33.16
CA PHE A 668 13.08 1.00 -32.69
C PHE A 668 14.08 0.85 -31.54
N ARG A 669 14.94 1.86 -31.40
CA ARG A 669 15.88 1.98 -30.28
C ARG A 669 15.46 3.13 -29.38
N PHE A 670 15.58 2.94 -28.07
CA PHE A 670 15.28 3.98 -27.11
C PHE A 670 16.16 3.85 -25.87
N LYS A 671 16.40 4.97 -25.18
CA LYS A 671 17.05 5.01 -23.88
C LYS A 671 16.00 5.21 -22.79
N GLY A 672 15.80 4.23 -21.91
CA GLY A 672 14.78 4.32 -20.87
C GLY A 672 14.42 2.98 -20.25
N THR A 673 13.28 2.91 -19.56
CA THR A 673 12.92 1.76 -18.69
C THR A 673 11.63 1.03 -19.09
N ALA A 674 10.86 1.58 -20.03
CA ALA A 674 9.64 0.95 -20.53
C ALA A 674 9.22 1.48 -21.91
N ALA A 675 8.54 0.63 -22.67
CA ALA A 675 7.93 0.97 -23.95
C ALA A 675 6.59 0.24 -24.15
N SER A 676 5.62 0.96 -24.70
CA SER A 676 4.36 0.43 -25.24
C SER A 676 4.01 1.16 -26.54
N ILE A 677 3.01 0.68 -27.28
CA ILE A 677 2.51 1.35 -28.49
C ILE A 677 1.13 1.93 -28.20
N LEU A 678 0.90 3.18 -28.56
CA LEU A 678 -0.45 3.73 -28.73
C LEU A 678 -1.02 3.14 -30.03
N ASP A 679 -2.01 2.26 -29.92
CA ASP A 679 -2.56 1.49 -31.03
C ASP A 679 -4.10 1.46 -31.03
N LEU A 680 -4.67 0.77 -32.02
CA LEU A 680 -6.09 0.44 -32.06
C LEU A 680 -6.32 -1.05 -31.87
N MET A 681 -7.16 -1.36 -30.89
CA MET A 681 -7.72 -2.68 -30.69
C MET A 681 -9.11 -2.78 -31.34
N GLY A 682 -9.39 -3.88 -32.01
CA GLY A 682 -10.64 -4.11 -32.72
C GLY A 682 -10.82 -5.57 -33.18
N PRO A 683 -11.84 -5.81 -34.03
CA PRO A 683 -12.25 -7.15 -34.46
C PRO A 683 -11.14 -8.02 -35.05
N ASP A 684 -10.27 -7.41 -35.84
CA ASP A 684 -9.22 -8.04 -36.64
C ASP A 684 -7.83 -7.92 -35.99
N THR A 685 -7.72 -7.37 -34.77
CA THR A 685 -6.43 -7.18 -34.10
C THR A 685 -5.66 -8.50 -33.98
N GLY A 686 -4.40 -8.48 -34.44
CA GLY A 686 -3.51 -9.64 -34.45
C GLY A 686 -2.73 -9.83 -33.15
N ARG A 687 -2.03 -10.97 -33.06
CA ARG A 687 -1.00 -11.22 -32.04
C ARG A 687 0.34 -10.70 -32.54
N VAL A 688 1.20 -10.30 -31.63
CA VAL A 688 2.58 -9.91 -31.97
C VAL A 688 3.60 -10.68 -31.16
N ASN A 689 4.71 -11.08 -31.79
CA ASN A 689 5.89 -11.52 -31.08
C ASN A 689 6.75 -10.30 -30.74
N VAL A 690 7.35 -10.26 -29.55
CA VAL A 690 8.20 -9.15 -29.10
C VAL A 690 9.59 -9.69 -28.80
N THR A 691 10.62 -8.98 -29.27
CA THR A 691 12.00 -9.15 -28.81
C THR A 691 12.52 -7.87 -28.17
N VAL A 692 13.36 -8.02 -27.16
CA VAL A 692 14.05 -6.93 -26.46
C VAL A 692 15.53 -7.28 -26.49
N ASP A 693 16.34 -6.39 -27.06
CA ASP A 693 17.80 -6.54 -27.19
C ASP A 693 18.22 -7.85 -27.90
N GLY A 694 17.42 -8.25 -28.90
CA GLY A 694 17.61 -9.48 -29.66
C GLY A 694 17.02 -10.74 -29.01
N GLU A 695 16.68 -10.68 -27.72
CA GLU A 695 16.17 -11.82 -26.97
C GLU A 695 14.64 -11.92 -27.04
N PRO A 696 14.06 -13.13 -27.10
CA PRO A 696 12.61 -13.32 -27.04
C PRO A 696 11.99 -12.77 -25.75
N ALA A 697 11.01 -11.87 -25.88
CA ALA A 697 10.23 -11.29 -24.78
C ALA A 697 8.76 -11.78 -24.76
N GLY A 698 8.47 -12.82 -25.54
CA GLY A 698 7.18 -13.49 -25.63
C GLY A 698 6.14 -12.76 -26.51
N THR A 699 4.97 -13.37 -26.61
CA THR A 699 3.86 -12.84 -27.41
C THR A 699 3.04 -11.80 -26.63
N ARG A 700 2.45 -10.83 -27.34
CA ARG A 700 1.43 -9.91 -26.84
C ARG A 700 0.18 -10.00 -27.70
N GLN A 701 -0.96 -9.75 -27.08
CA GLN A 701 -2.25 -9.65 -27.78
C GLN A 701 -3.16 -8.71 -27.01
N GLN A 702 -4.06 -8.06 -27.73
CA GLN A 702 -5.09 -7.21 -27.12
C GLN A 702 -6.43 -7.60 -27.68
N VAL A 703 -7.22 -8.29 -26.85
CA VAL A 703 -8.62 -8.61 -27.13
C VAL A 703 -9.38 -8.54 -25.82
N ASP A 704 -10.53 -7.87 -25.86
CA ASP A 704 -11.48 -7.85 -24.76
C ASP A 704 -12.92 -7.89 -25.30
N PRO A 705 -13.95 -7.93 -24.45
CA PRO A 705 -15.35 -8.00 -24.90
C PRO A 705 -15.77 -6.83 -25.80
N TRP A 706 -15.06 -5.70 -25.81
CA TRP A 706 -15.39 -4.55 -26.65
C TRP A 706 -14.56 -4.47 -27.93
N ALA A 707 -13.66 -5.41 -28.18
CA ALA A 707 -12.89 -5.53 -29.42
C ALA A 707 -13.75 -5.97 -30.63
N TYR A 708 -15.02 -5.56 -30.69
CA TYR A 708 -15.90 -5.69 -31.87
C TYR A 708 -16.05 -4.37 -32.65
N TYR A 709 -15.35 -3.30 -32.24
CA TYR A 709 -15.15 -2.07 -32.99
C TYR A 709 -13.75 -1.52 -32.72
N GLN A 710 -13.23 -0.67 -33.61
CA GLN A 710 -11.87 -0.10 -33.48
C GLN A 710 -11.84 0.97 -32.38
N ARG A 711 -10.94 0.83 -31.40
CA ARG A 711 -10.83 1.74 -30.25
C ARG A 711 -9.40 1.95 -29.80
N LEU A 712 -9.12 3.10 -29.19
CA LEU A 712 -7.83 3.37 -28.56
C LEU A 712 -7.44 2.27 -27.58
N SER A 713 -6.18 1.87 -27.65
CA SER A 713 -5.52 0.92 -26.77
C SER A 713 -4.05 1.29 -26.56
N ALA A 714 -3.40 0.54 -25.68
CA ALA A 714 -1.96 0.61 -25.52
C ALA A 714 -1.33 -0.76 -25.38
N LEU A 715 -0.63 -1.23 -26.42
CA LEU A 715 0.06 -2.50 -26.46
C LEU A 715 1.36 -2.47 -25.64
N PRO A 716 1.44 -3.13 -24.46
CA PRO A 716 2.67 -3.17 -23.69
C PRO A 716 3.71 -4.04 -24.40
N LEU A 717 4.93 -3.50 -24.57
CA LEU A 717 6.04 -4.26 -25.17
C LEU A 717 7.00 -4.73 -24.07
N ALA A 718 7.52 -3.78 -23.29
CA ALA A 718 8.46 -4.03 -22.20
C ALA A 718 8.30 -2.99 -21.08
N SER A 719 8.58 -3.39 -19.84
CA SER A 719 8.54 -2.53 -18.67
C SER A 719 9.48 -3.02 -17.59
N GLY A 720 10.04 -2.11 -16.78
CA GLY A 720 10.97 -2.48 -15.72
C GLY A 720 12.36 -2.87 -16.24
N LEU A 721 12.72 -2.38 -17.43
CA LEU A 721 14.06 -2.51 -17.97
C LEU A 721 15.03 -1.65 -17.14
N PRO A 722 16.33 -2.02 -17.08
CA PRO A 722 17.39 -1.12 -16.62
C PRO A 722 17.32 0.23 -17.34
N ASP A 723 17.76 1.32 -16.70
CA ASP A 723 17.84 2.59 -17.41
C ASP A 723 19.05 2.57 -18.36
N GLY A 724 18.79 2.32 -19.64
CA GLY A 724 19.82 2.12 -20.65
C GLY A 724 19.25 2.16 -22.05
N GLU A 725 20.10 1.94 -23.04
CA GLU A 725 19.67 1.79 -24.43
C GLU A 725 19.12 0.38 -24.66
N HIS A 726 17.97 0.31 -25.31
CA HIS A 726 17.29 -0.92 -25.64
C HIS A 726 16.80 -0.89 -27.08
N THR A 727 16.84 -2.05 -27.74
CA THR A 727 16.23 -2.27 -29.06
C THR A 727 14.98 -3.13 -28.89
N ILE A 728 13.84 -2.66 -29.39
CA ILE A 728 12.59 -3.43 -29.37
C ILE A 728 12.15 -3.69 -30.80
N THR A 729 11.80 -4.94 -31.06
CA THR A 729 11.13 -5.36 -32.29
C THR A 729 9.80 -6.01 -31.94
N LEU A 730 8.73 -5.59 -32.63
CA LEU A 730 7.46 -6.32 -32.63
C LEU A 730 7.16 -6.82 -34.04
N GLU A 731 6.61 -8.03 -34.13
CA GLU A 731 6.32 -8.74 -35.39
C GLU A 731 4.88 -9.26 -35.38
N LEU A 732 4.09 -8.96 -36.42
CA LEU A 732 2.72 -9.49 -36.57
C LEU A 732 2.75 -11.00 -36.86
N LEU A 733 2.06 -11.77 -36.02
CA LEU A 733 1.91 -13.22 -36.20
C LEU A 733 0.70 -13.58 -37.08
N PRO A 734 0.74 -14.72 -37.81
CA PRO A 734 -0.37 -15.17 -38.63
C PRO A 734 -1.54 -15.71 -37.82
N GLU A 735 -1.31 -16.22 -36.61
CA GLU A 735 -2.37 -16.75 -35.76
C GLU A 735 -3.17 -15.63 -35.08
N PRO A 736 -4.50 -15.57 -35.24
CA PRO A 736 -5.32 -14.61 -34.52
C PRO A 736 -5.42 -14.97 -33.03
N PRO A 737 -5.69 -13.98 -32.16
CA PRO A 737 -6.08 -14.24 -30.77
C PRO A 737 -7.47 -14.88 -30.70
N SER A 738 -7.84 -15.42 -29.53
CA SER A 738 -9.21 -15.89 -29.31
C SER A 738 -10.21 -14.73 -29.41
N ARG A 739 -11.23 -14.88 -30.26
CA ARG A 739 -12.26 -13.85 -30.52
C ARG A 739 -13.63 -14.18 -29.90
N ALA A 740 -13.72 -15.21 -29.07
CA ALA A 740 -14.99 -15.67 -28.52
C ALA A 740 -15.74 -14.57 -27.74
N ALA A 741 -15.05 -13.85 -26.86
CA ALA A 741 -15.63 -12.78 -26.06
C ALA A 741 -16.16 -11.59 -26.90
N PRO A 742 -15.35 -10.94 -27.78
CA PRO A 742 -15.87 -9.84 -28.58
C PRO A 742 -16.95 -10.29 -29.58
N ILE A 743 -16.90 -11.52 -30.10
CA ILE A 743 -17.97 -12.06 -30.95
C ILE A 743 -19.28 -12.18 -30.16
N ALA A 744 -19.23 -12.71 -28.94
CA ALA A 744 -20.42 -12.81 -28.08
C ALA A 744 -21.00 -11.42 -27.77
N SER A 745 -20.15 -10.44 -27.47
CA SER A 745 -20.57 -9.06 -27.22
C SER A 745 -21.12 -8.37 -28.48
N ALA A 746 -20.53 -8.60 -29.66
CA ALA A 746 -21.03 -8.10 -30.93
C ALA A 746 -22.42 -8.63 -31.24
N LYS A 747 -22.66 -9.93 -31.02
CA LYS A 747 -23.97 -10.56 -31.19
C LYS A 747 -25.00 -9.96 -30.24
N LYS A 748 -24.64 -9.82 -28.96
CA LYS A 748 -25.50 -9.18 -27.94
C LYS A 748 -25.84 -7.73 -28.29
N ALA A 749 -24.92 -7.01 -28.91
CA ALA A 749 -25.11 -5.63 -29.35
C ALA A 749 -25.84 -5.49 -30.71
N GLY A 750 -26.18 -6.59 -31.39
CA GLY A 750 -26.78 -6.57 -32.73
C GLY A 750 -25.84 -6.02 -33.81
N ARG A 751 -24.52 -6.12 -33.61
CA ARG A 751 -23.46 -5.57 -34.48
C ARG A 751 -22.49 -6.64 -34.99
N PHE A 752 -22.90 -7.90 -34.96
CA PHE A 752 -22.04 -9.00 -35.41
C PHE A 752 -22.04 -9.10 -36.93
N ASP A 753 -20.86 -8.89 -37.52
CA ASP A 753 -20.55 -9.23 -38.90
C ASP A 753 -19.29 -10.12 -38.90
N PRO A 754 -19.35 -11.39 -39.35
CA PRO A 754 -18.22 -12.30 -39.32
C PRO A 754 -17.02 -11.77 -40.11
N LYS A 755 -17.23 -10.98 -41.17
CA LYS A 755 -16.14 -10.44 -42.01
C LYS A 755 -15.22 -9.49 -41.26
N LEU A 756 -15.75 -8.80 -40.24
CA LEU A 756 -14.95 -7.92 -39.39
C LEU A 756 -13.90 -8.71 -38.59
N PHE A 757 -14.17 -9.99 -38.30
CA PHE A 757 -13.32 -10.85 -37.48
C PHE A 757 -12.43 -11.77 -38.32
N GLU A 758 -12.24 -11.50 -39.60
CA GLU A 758 -11.34 -12.27 -40.47
C GLU A 758 -9.92 -11.70 -40.47
N GLY A 759 -8.92 -12.58 -40.62
CA GLY A 759 -7.51 -12.18 -40.73
C GLY A 759 -6.88 -11.63 -39.44
N VAL A 760 -5.73 -10.98 -39.60
CA VAL A 760 -4.96 -10.32 -38.52
C VAL A 760 -4.45 -8.98 -39.02
N ALA A 761 -4.52 -7.95 -38.18
CA ALA A 761 -4.03 -6.62 -38.51
C ALA A 761 -3.48 -5.87 -37.29
N LEU A 762 -2.63 -4.88 -37.58
CA LEU A 762 -2.14 -3.88 -36.63
C LEU A 762 -2.45 -2.47 -37.14
N ARG A 763 -2.76 -1.57 -36.21
CA ARG A 763 -3.01 -0.15 -36.44
C ARG A 763 -2.28 0.65 -35.38
N LEU A 764 -1.10 1.18 -35.71
CA LEU A 764 -0.16 1.76 -34.75
C LEU A 764 -0.09 3.28 -34.92
N GLY A 765 -0.24 4.03 -33.83
CA GLY A 765 -0.23 5.51 -33.84
C GLY A 765 1.07 6.13 -33.34
N GLY A 766 1.70 5.56 -32.31
CA GLY A 766 2.94 6.13 -31.76
C GLY A 766 3.57 5.29 -30.65
N LEU A 767 4.85 5.53 -30.38
CA LEU A 767 5.61 4.88 -29.31
C LEU A 767 5.36 5.60 -27.99
N ARG A 768 4.93 4.88 -26.97
CA ARG A 768 4.82 5.38 -25.59
C ARG A 768 6.05 4.94 -24.80
N LEU A 769 6.95 5.86 -24.51
CA LEU A 769 8.24 5.58 -23.89
C LEU A 769 8.32 6.19 -22.49
N LEU A 770 8.90 5.46 -21.53
CA LEU A 770 9.47 6.04 -20.31
C LEU A 770 10.97 6.27 -20.54
N GLY A 771 11.29 7.33 -21.27
CA GLY A 771 12.61 7.55 -21.83
C GLY A 771 12.56 8.36 -23.12
N GLU A 772 13.59 8.21 -23.95
CA GLU A 772 13.77 8.97 -25.19
C GLU A 772 14.17 8.04 -26.33
N ILE A 773 13.72 8.37 -27.55
CA ILE A 773 14.09 7.61 -28.75
C ILE A 773 15.58 7.84 -29.06
N VAL A 774 16.27 6.80 -29.54
CA VAL A 774 17.65 6.92 -30.04
C VAL A 774 17.58 6.81 -31.55
N GLU A 775 18.06 7.84 -32.24
CA GLU A 775 18.13 7.89 -33.70
C GLU A 775 19.13 6.86 -34.25
#